data_AF-A0A6A5KIW6-F1
#
_entry.id   AF-A0A6A5KIW6-F1
#
_cell.length_a   1.000
_cell.length_b   1.000
_cell.length_c   1.000
_cell.angle_alpha   90.00
_cell.angle_beta   90.00
_cell.angle_gamma   90.00
#
_symmetry.space_group_name_H-M   'P 1'
#
loop_
_entity.id
_entity.type
_entity.pdbx_description
1 polymer ?
#
loop_
_entity_poly.entity_id
_entity_poly.type
_entity_poly.pdbx_seq_one_letter_code
_entity_poly.pdbx_strand_id
1 'polypeptide(L)'
;MATDDIIISTFESEHDVKQANYCVSEAFGRQAKDAVWILMNPGWDTEEGQAKHTQRMIKRWHSITTNKNGQPNTLYLKATLPDPEKQGERRVVGMAIWTQLSFVQGYGDPFTSDMKEALTEFDEKNQRFAAQMFRSLWKRRIAYMREVQESGRNPPAIFVLDMCAVDPAYQRRGIAGKLVEAGLAEAKKRGDLECTTEGSAMGRALYRKLGFKDEGTGDIQFEVDDEFKTWDKPPNVFLRTHGAEARRVQGLATSLRTNSNDMHSSSKSSTCRDDAFYASLTSNMPIVDIHTHVYPPKYMELLRSRSTVPYVRTFPDAPNSARLIILPDEDDPSTPSISRGRPIGSEYYDIKEKIAFMDQHKIDKSVISLANPWLDFLPADEASEAAQQINNDINNQCSQYPGRLYFFGTLPLSAAPSAITAEIERLTTLPYARGVIMGTSGLGQGLDDKNLDPIYATLEKHHQLIFLHPHYGLPSSVYGPRASEYGHVLPLALGFPLETTIAVTRMLLSGVWDRFTKLNVLLAHSGGTLPFLAGRIESCILHDGYLKTHDKTQNRRHVWDVLKSNVFLDAVVYSEVGLGAALEASGSDRLLFGTDHPFFPPLEQDTKVWHSVQANYDAIAKTFETEDEKAKNVLGGNAVRILRLDS
;
A
#
# COMPACT_ATOMS: atom_id res chain seq x y z
N MET A 1 35.55 -21.50 -15.65
CA MET A 1 34.17 -21.05 -15.94
C MET A 1 34.07 -19.63 -15.40
N ALA A 2 33.88 -18.64 -16.28
CA ALA A 2 33.72 -17.25 -15.82
C ALA A 2 32.38 -17.15 -15.07
N THR A 3 32.42 -16.73 -13.81
CA THR A 3 31.20 -16.58 -13.02
C THR A 3 30.35 -15.44 -13.58
N ASP A 4 29.03 -15.64 -13.60
CA ASP A 4 28.02 -14.69 -14.11
C ASP A 4 27.81 -13.48 -13.17
N ASP A 5 28.83 -13.21 -12.35
CA ASP A 5 28.83 -12.22 -11.28
C ASP A 5 28.92 -10.81 -11.85
N ILE A 6 28.13 -9.89 -11.31
CA ILE A 6 28.21 -8.46 -11.61
C ILE A 6 29.37 -7.86 -10.80
N ILE A 7 30.33 -7.24 -11.49
CA ILE A 7 31.46 -6.55 -10.86
C ILE A 7 31.25 -5.05 -10.96
N ILE A 8 31.31 -4.34 -9.83
CA ILE A 8 31.31 -2.88 -9.75
C ILE A 8 32.73 -2.39 -9.53
N SER A 9 33.21 -1.48 -10.38
CA SER A 9 34.50 -0.81 -10.22
C SER A 9 34.45 0.61 -10.79
N THR A 10 35.52 1.39 -10.62
CA THR A 10 35.64 2.71 -11.26
C THR A 10 36.01 2.55 -12.74
N PHE A 11 35.77 3.60 -13.54
CA PHE A 11 36.33 3.65 -14.89
C PHE A 11 37.86 3.60 -14.84
N GLU A 12 38.46 2.85 -15.76
CA GLU A 12 39.91 2.60 -15.84
C GLU A 12 40.46 2.97 -17.21
N SER A 13 39.58 3.11 -18.22
CA SER A 13 39.97 3.40 -19.60
C SER A 13 38.91 4.20 -20.34
N GLU A 14 39.31 4.88 -21.42
CA GLU A 14 38.37 5.51 -22.37
C GLU A 14 37.43 4.49 -23.04
N HIS A 15 37.84 3.21 -23.09
CA HIS A 15 36.97 2.13 -23.56
C HIS A 15 35.75 1.94 -22.64
N ASP A 16 35.94 2.02 -21.32
CA ASP A 16 34.83 1.97 -20.36
C ASP A 16 33.86 3.13 -20.59
N VAL A 17 34.40 4.34 -20.84
CA VAL A 17 33.60 5.54 -21.10
C VAL A 17 32.75 5.35 -22.35
N LYS A 18 33.32 4.78 -23.41
CA LYS A 18 32.58 4.48 -24.66
C LYS A 18 31.44 3.50 -24.41
N GLN A 19 31.69 2.40 -23.71
CA GLN A 19 30.64 1.41 -23.42
C GLN A 19 29.58 1.95 -22.44
N ALA A 20 29.98 2.78 -21.48
CA ALA A 20 29.06 3.47 -20.58
C ALA A 20 28.17 4.48 -21.33
N ASN A 21 28.73 5.25 -22.26
CA ASN A 21 27.97 6.19 -23.09
C ASN A 21 26.90 5.45 -23.94
N TYR A 22 27.22 4.25 -24.43
CA TYR A 22 26.25 3.37 -25.06
C TYR A 22 25.11 3.00 -24.09
N CYS A 23 25.42 2.54 -22.87
CA CYS A 23 24.40 2.22 -21.87
C CYS A 23 23.47 3.42 -21.56
N VAL A 24 24.04 4.63 -21.46
CA VAL A 24 23.29 5.88 -21.24
C VAL A 24 22.34 6.15 -22.41
N SER A 25 22.80 5.95 -23.64
CA SER A 25 22.00 6.20 -24.84
C SER A 25 20.87 5.19 -25.02
N GLU A 26 21.11 3.91 -24.71
CA GLU A 26 20.05 2.90 -24.71
C GLU A 26 19.02 3.17 -23.61
N ALA A 27 19.46 3.54 -22.40
CA ALA A 27 18.58 3.79 -21.27
C ALA A 27 17.73 5.06 -21.46
N PHE A 28 18.35 6.21 -21.75
CA PHE A 28 17.64 7.49 -21.82
C PHE A 28 17.05 7.77 -23.21
N GLY A 29 17.78 7.46 -24.29
CA GLY A 29 17.33 7.71 -25.66
C GLY A 29 16.31 6.69 -26.15
N ARG A 30 16.62 5.38 -26.06
CA ARG A 30 15.74 4.33 -26.63
C ARG A 30 14.63 3.88 -25.69
N GLN A 31 14.97 3.56 -24.45
CA GLN A 31 14.00 2.99 -23.52
C GLN A 31 13.11 4.05 -22.86
N ALA A 32 13.72 5.02 -22.16
CA ALA A 32 12.98 6.06 -21.47
C ALA A 32 12.36 7.08 -22.44
N LYS A 33 13.01 7.28 -23.60
CA LYS A 33 12.70 8.36 -24.55
C LYS A 33 12.63 9.72 -23.84
N ASP A 34 13.60 9.97 -22.97
CA ASP A 34 13.64 11.18 -22.15
C ASP A 34 13.82 12.40 -23.06
N ALA A 35 12.76 13.19 -23.21
CA ALA A 35 12.70 14.30 -24.14
C ALA A 35 13.77 15.36 -23.85
N VAL A 36 14.10 15.60 -22.58
CA VAL A 36 15.12 16.57 -22.18
C VAL A 36 16.51 16.01 -22.50
N TRP A 37 16.76 14.74 -22.17
CA TRP A 37 18.04 14.12 -22.47
C TRP A 37 18.27 14.04 -23.99
N ILE A 38 17.27 13.64 -24.76
CA ILE A 38 17.34 13.57 -26.24
C ILE A 38 17.63 14.96 -26.82
N LEU A 39 16.93 15.99 -26.35
CA LEU A 39 17.17 17.37 -26.77
C LEU A 39 18.61 17.78 -26.47
N MET A 40 19.13 17.46 -25.29
CA MET A 40 20.46 17.85 -24.82
C MET A 40 21.61 17.03 -25.41
N ASN A 41 21.31 15.99 -26.18
CA ASN A 41 22.28 15.09 -26.79
C ASN A 41 21.93 14.89 -28.28
N PRO A 42 22.02 15.94 -29.12
CA PRO A 42 21.71 15.84 -30.53
C PRO A 42 22.59 14.78 -31.22
N GLY A 43 21.98 13.96 -32.08
CA GLY A 43 22.66 12.84 -32.72
C GLY A 43 23.05 11.71 -31.76
N TRP A 44 22.41 11.59 -30.60
CA TRP A 44 22.66 10.50 -29.65
C TRP A 44 22.52 9.10 -30.29
N ASP A 45 21.77 8.96 -31.38
CA ASP A 45 21.57 7.72 -32.11
C ASP A 45 22.48 7.56 -33.34
N THR A 46 23.35 8.54 -33.62
CA THR A 46 24.32 8.51 -34.73
C THR A 46 25.73 8.22 -34.22
N GLU A 47 26.59 7.65 -35.09
CA GLU A 47 27.99 7.37 -34.73
C GLU A 47 28.77 8.64 -34.38
N GLU A 48 28.54 9.72 -35.13
CA GLU A 48 29.19 11.02 -34.89
C GLU A 48 28.79 11.61 -33.53
N GLY A 49 27.49 11.61 -33.21
CA GLY A 49 27.01 12.11 -31.91
C GLY A 49 27.46 11.22 -30.76
N GLN A 50 27.46 9.89 -30.93
CA GLN A 50 28.05 8.94 -29.96
C GLN A 50 29.53 9.25 -29.67
N ALA A 51 30.32 9.50 -30.70
CA ALA A 51 31.73 9.88 -30.56
C ALA A 51 31.87 11.21 -29.82
N LYS A 52 31.06 12.22 -30.18
CA LYS A 52 31.05 13.53 -29.52
C LYS A 52 30.69 13.43 -28.03
N HIS A 53 29.63 12.71 -27.69
CA HIS A 53 29.19 12.51 -26.30
C HIS A 53 30.22 11.74 -25.47
N THR A 54 30.83 10.71 -26.07
CA THR A 54 31.94 9.97 -25.45
C THR A 54 33.10 10.90 -25.13
N GLN A 55 33.54 11.75 -26.08
CA GLN A 55 34.62 12.72 -25.85
C GLN A 55 34.27 13.75 -24.76
N ARG A 56 33.03 14.21 -24.70
CA ARG A 56 32.56 15.09 -23.61
C ARG A 56 32.64 14.40 -22.24
N MET A 57 32.25 13.12 -22.17
CA MET A 57 32.34 12.33 -20.94
C MET A 57 33.80 12.04 -20.55
N ILE A 58 34.69 11.73 -21.50
CA ILE A 58 36.13 11.56 -21.27
C ILE A 58 36.73 12.86 -20.70
N LYS A 59 36.43 14.01 -21.32
CA LYS A 59 36.91 15.31 -20.83
C LYS A 59 36.47 15.58 -19.39
N ARG A 60 35.21 15.30 -19.06
CA ARG A 60 34.69 15.46 -17.69
C ARG A 60 35.36 14.48 -16.72
N TRP A 61 35.56 13.23 -17.12
CA TRP A 61 36.24 12.21 -16.30
C TRP A 61 37.71 12.55 -16.03
N HIS A 62 38.45 13.08 -17.02
CA HIS A 62 39.83 13.54 -16.82
C HIS A 62 39.96 14.85 -16.05
N SER A 63 38.87 15.60 -15.86
CA SER A 63 38.87 16.90 -15.18
C SER A 63 38.37 16.83 -13.73
N ILE A 64 38.34 15.62 -13.14
CA ILE A 64 37.85 15.43 -11.77
C ILE A 64 38.79 16.09 -10.77
N THR A 65 38.23 16.94 -9.93
CA THR A 65 38.90 17.61 -8.81
C THR A 65 38.92 16.70 -7.57
N THR A 66 39.66 17.09 -6.54
CA THR A 66 39.71 16.37 -5.26
C THR A 66 39.22 17.23 -4.10
N ASN A 67 38.66 16.58 -3.08
CA ASN A 67 38.38 17.22 -1.80
C ASN A 67 39.68 17.38 -0.97
N LYS A 68 39.57 18.05 0.17
CA LYS A 68 40.68 18.34 1.09
C LYS A 68 41.40 17.09 1.63
N ASN A 69 40.76 15.92 1.56
CA ASN A 69 41.33 14.64 1.97
C ASN A 69 42.02 13.91 0.79
N GLY A 70 42.13 14.56 -0.38
CA GLY A 70 42.73 14.00 -1.59
C GLY A 70 41.83 13.01 -2.33
N GLN A 71 40.56 12.84 -1.92
CA GLN A 71 39.63 11.93 -2.60
C GLN A 71 38.99 12.62 -3.81
N PRO A 72 38.75 11.93 -4.93
CA PRO A 72 38.08 12.52 -6.08
C PRO A 72 36.67 12.96 -5.72
N ASN A 73 36.28 14.17 -6.15
CA ASN A 73 34.93 14.70 -5.91
C ASN A 73 33.89 13.94 -6.72
N THR A 74 34.22 13.49 -7.93
CA THR A 74 33.32 12.69 -8.77
C THR A 74 33.81 11.25 -8.90
N LEU A 75 32.91 10.28 -8.78
CA LEU A 75 33.13 8.87 -9.06
C LEU A 75 32.35 8.42 -10.29
N TYR A 76 33.06 7.84 -11.25
CA TYR A 76 32.48 7.14 -12.39
C TYR A 76 32.55 5.64 -12.14
N LEU A 77 31.41 5.04 -11.83
CA LEU A 77 31.28 3.61 -11.57
C LEU A 77 30.79 2.89 -12.82
N LYS A 78 31.39 1.73 -13.13
CA LYS A 78 30.95 0.79 -14.16
C LYS A 78 30.49 -0.51 -13.50
N ALA A 79 29.46 -1.11 -14.08
CA ALA A 79 29.08 -2.49 -13.83
C ALA A 79 29.45 -3.34 -15.04
N THR A 80 30.17 -4.44 -14.83
CA THR A 80 30.58 -5.34 -15.92
C THR A 80 30.06 -6.75 -15.76
N LEU A 81 29.82 -7.41 -16.88
CA LEU A 81 29.49 -8.84 -17.02
C LEU A 81 30.44 -9.51 -18.02
N PRO A 82 30.60 -10.85 -18.01
CA PRO A 82 31.33 -11.56 -19.07
C PRO A 82 30.79 -11.18 -20.45
N ASP A 83 31.67 -10.87 -21.39
CA ASP A 83 31.28 -10.51 -22.75
C ASP A 83 30.85 -11.79 -23.52
N PRO A 84 29.60 -11.88 -24.02
CA PRO A 84 29.14 -13.07 -24.74
C PRO A 84 29.84 -13.26 -26.09
N GLU A 85 30.40 -12.20 -26.68
CA GLU A 85 31.05 -12.22 -27.98
C GLU A 85 32.57 -12.38 -27.88
N LYS A 86 33.16 -12.12 -26.70
CA LYS A 86 34.61 -12.13 -26.49
C LYS A 86 35.00 -12.92 -25.24
N GLN A 87 35.38 -14.17 -25.44
CA GLN A 87 35.74 -15.08 -24.35
C GLN A 87 36.90 -14.53 -23.51
N GLY A 88 36.66 -14.36 -22.21
CA GLY A 88 37.66 -13.87 -21.26
C GLY A 88 37.64 -12.35 -21.05
N GLU A 89 36.92 -11.60 -21.88
CA GLU A 89 36.68 -10.17 -21.69
C GLU A 89 35.40 -9.92 -20.88
N ARG A 90 35.28 -8.70 -20.35
CA ARG A 90 34.07 -8.22 -19.66
C ARG A 90 33.59 -6.94 -20.32
N ARG A 91 32.27 -6.82 -20.46
CA ARG A 91 31.60 -5.66 -21.06
C ARG A 91 30.93 -4.82 -19.99
N VAL A 92 31.01 -3.50 -20.11
CA VAL A 92 30.22 -2.56 -19.31
C VAL A 92 28.75 -2.66 -19.74
N VAL A 93 27.89 -2.93 -18.76
CA VAL A 93 26.43 -3.14 -18.92
C VAL A 93 25.60 -2.13 -18.13
N GLY A 94 26.27 -1.26 -17.37
CA GLY A 94 25.64 -0.17 -16.64
C GLY A 94 26.70 0.73 -16.00
N MET A 95 26.28 1.93 -15.61
CA MET A 95 27.17 2.92 -15.04
C MET A 95 26.44 3.86 -14.06
N ALA A 96 27.17 4.44 -13.11
CA ALA A 96 26.65 5.51 -12.25
C ALA A 96 27.70 6.63 -12.03
N ILE A 97 27.24 7.88 -11.96
CA ILE A 97 28.06 9.05 -11.58
C ILE A 97 27.61 9.53 -10.21
N TRP A 98 28.56 9.59 -9.28
CA TRP A 98 28.36 10.17 -7.96
C TRP A 98 29.27 11.38 -7.75
N THR A 99 28.75 12.49 -7.23
CA THR A 99 29.50 13.75 -7.11
C THR A 99 29.36 14.33 -5.70
N GLN A 100 30.49 14.63 -5.05
CA GLN A 100 30.54 15.35 -3.79
C GLN A 100 30.46 16.86 -4.04
N LEU A 101 29.39 17.49 -3.55
CA LEU A 101 29.13 18.90 -3.75
C LEU A 101 29.19 19.67 -2.43
N SER A 102 29.76 20.88 -2.48
CA SER A 102 29.89 21.77 -1.32
C SER A 102 30.08 23.22 -1.76
N PHE A 103 29.47 24.16 -1.05
CA PHE A 103 29.80 25.59 -1.17
C PHE A 103 30.96 26.02 -0.27
N VAL A 104 31.40 25.16 0.64
CA VAL A 104 32.60 25.38 1.46
C VAL A 104 33.82 24.87 0.70
N GLN A 105 34.80 25.76 0.47
CA GLN A 105 36.02 25.47 -0.27
C GLN A 105 36.74 24.23 0.28
N GLY A 106 37.15 23.32 -0.61
CA GLY A 106 37.87 22.10 -0.26
C GLY A 106 37.00 20.93 0.20
N TYR A 107 35.68 21.09 0.35
CA TYR A 107 34.79 19.99 0.78
C TYR A 107 33.99 19.35 -0.36
N GLY A 108 34.15 19.79 -1.59
CA GLY A 108 33.42 19.29 -2.76
C GLY A 108 33.47 20.31 -3.89
N ASP A 109 32.88 19.96 -5.04
CA ASP A 109 32.74 20.90 -6.14
C ASP A 109 31.61 21.90 -5.86
N PRO A 110 31.78 23.19 -6.22
CA PRO A 110 30.67 24.12 -6.21
C PRO A 110 29.67 23.73 -7.29
N PHE A 111 28.39 24.03 -7.08
CA PHE A 111 27.33 23.70 -8.02
C PHE A 111 26.55 24.94 -8.43
N THR A 112 26.26 25.06 -9.74
CA THR A 112 25.47 26.16 -10.31
C THR A 112 24.42 25.59 -11.26
N SER A 113 23.28 26.28 -11.36
CA SER A 113 22.29 26.03 -12.40
C SER A 113 22.54 26.82 -13.69
N ASP A 114 23.65 27.57 -13.78
CA ASP A 114 24.01 28.28 -15.01
C ASP A 114 24.57 27.30 -16.03
N MET A 115 23.82 27.09 -17.11
CA MET A 115 24.12 26.15 -18.18
C MET A 115 24.58 26.83 -19.48
N LYS A 116 24.82 28.15 -19.47
CA LYS A 116 25.12 28.91 -20.70
C LYS A 116 26.24 28.31 -21.54
N GLU A 117 27.36 27.95 -20.92
CA GLU A 117 28.50 27.35 -21.62
C GLU A 117 28.15 26.00 -22.26
N ALA A 118 27.43 25.16 -21.51
CA ALA A 118 27.00 23.84 -21.97
C ALA A 118 25.92 23.89 -23.06
N LEU A 119 25.27 25.05 -23.25
CA LEU A 119 24.17 25.24 -24.18
C LEU A 119 24.53 26.02 -25.45
N THR A 120 25.79 26.43 -25.61
CA THR A 120 26.24 27.28 -26.74
C THR A 120 25.97 26.71 -28.14
N GLU A 121 25.82 25.39 -28.27
CA GLU A 121 25.57 24.72 -29.56
C GLU A 121 24.09 24.63 -29.93
N PHE A 122 23.17 25.00 -29.04
CA PHE A 122 21.72 24.98 -29.30
C PHE A 122 21.23 26.31 -29.85
N ASP A 123 20.11 26.32 -30.58
CA ASP A 123 19.43 27.57 -30.94
C ASP A 123 18.86 28.29 -29.71
N GLU A 124 18.58 29.59 -29.83
CA GLU A 124 18.13 30.44 -28.72
C GLU A 124 16.89 29.89 -27.98
N LYS A 125 15.97 29.25 -28.71
CA LYS A 125 14.75 28.69 -28.13
C LYS A 125 15.06 27.48 -27.25
N ASN A 126 15.88 26.56 -27.75
CA ASN A 126 16.31 25.38 -27.01
C ASN A 126 17.25 25.73 -25.85
N GLN A 127 18.11 26.75 -26.00
CA GLN A 127 18.91 27.30 -24.90
C GLN A 127 18.02 27.80 -23.75
N ARG A 128 16.99 28.59 -24.07
CA ARG A 128 16.05 29.13 -23.07
C ARG A 128 15.30 28.01 -22.35
N PHE A 129 14.73 27.07 -23.10
CA PHE A 129 13.99 25.95 -22.51
C PHE A 129 14.89 25.10 -21.59
N ALA A 130 16.05 24.67 -22.08
CA ALA A 130 16.97 23.86 -21.29
C ALA A 130 17.45 24.58 -20.02
N ALA A 131 17.77 25.87 -20.11
CA ALA A 131 18.17 26.66 -18.95
C ALA A 131 17.06 26.75 -17.87
N GLN A 132 15.79 26.88 -18.28
CA GLN A 132 14.64 26.89 -17.36
C GLN A 132 14.40 25.51 -16.73
N MET A 133 14.54 24.44 -17.52
CA MET A 133 14.42 23.07 -17.05
C MET A 133 15.46 22.73 -15.99
N PHE A 134 16.76 22.98 -16.25
CA PHE A 134 17.83 22.70 -15.28
C PHE A 134 17.76 23.58 -14.04
N ARG A 135 17.36 24.85 -14.19
CA ARG A 135 17.11 25.74 -13.05
C ARG A 135 16.04 25.17 -12.12
N SER A 136 14.95 24.65 -12.68
CA SER A 136 13.87 24.03 -11.89
C SER A 136 14.31 22.72 -11.28
N LEU A 137 14.94 21.84 -12.07
CA LEU A 137 15.41 20.51 -11.66
C LEU A 137 16.35 20.59 -10.44
N TRP A 138 17.31 21.52 -10.46
CA TRP A 138 18.31 21.65 -9.39
C TRP A 138 17.97 22.72 -8.35
N LYS A 139 16.79 23.35 -8.40
CA LYS A 139 16.37 24.39 -7.47
C LYS A 139 16.46 23.90 -6.02
N ARG A 140 15.91 22.71 -5.74
CA ARG A 140 15.94 22.12 -4.40
C ARG A 140 17.34 21.68 -4.00
N ARG A 141 18.11 21.06 -4.89
CA ARG A 141 19.51 20.67 -4.66
C ARG A 141 20.36 21.84 -4.18
N ILE A 142 20.31 22.97 -4.90
CA ILE A 142 21.06 24.18 -4.56
C ILE A 142 20.61 24.75 -3.21
N ALA A 143 19.30 24.79 -2.96
CA ALA A 143 18.78 25.23 -1.66
C ALA A 143 19.28 24.33 -0.52
N TYR A 144 19.26 23.01 -0.71
CA TYR A 144 19.72 22.05 0.29
C TYR A 144 21.23 22.17 0.55
N MET A 145 22.03 22.42 -0.50
CA MET A 145 23.46 22.70 -0.32
C MET A 145 23.72 23.95 0.54
N ARG A 146 22.88 24.99 0.45
CA ARG A 146 22.97 26.18 1.32
C ARG A 146 22.59 25.84 2.76
N GLU A 147 21.52 25.08 2.96
CA GLU A 147 21.13 24.59 4.28
C GLU A 147 22.26 23.76 4.93
N VAL A 148 22.92 22.90 4.15
CA VAL A 148 24.08 22.12 4.59
C VAL A 148 25.25 23.02 4.99
N GLN A 149 25.57 24.04 4.19
CA GLN A 149 26.59 25.03 4.52
C GLN A 149 26.27 25.78 5.83
N GLU A 150 25.00 26.14 6.04
CA GLU A 150 24.54 26.93 7.19
C GLU A 150 24.33 26.08 8.47
N SER A 151 24.13 24.76 8.34
CA SER A 151 23.81 23.86 9.45
C SER A 151 24.95 23.61 10.46
N GLY A 152 26.19 23.97 10.12
CA GLY A 152 27.37 23.64 10.93
C GLY A 152 27.79 22.16 10.88
N ARG A 153 27.19 21.34 10.01
CA ARG A 153 27.56 19.93 9.83
C ARG A 153 28.99 19.76 9.30
N ASN A 154 29.64 18.66 9.68
CA ASN A 154 30.98 18.31 9.21
C ASN A 154 31.01 16.83 8.75
N PRO A 155 31.19 16.55 7.45
CA PRO A 155 31.53 17.51 6.39
C PRO A 155 30.33 18.38 5.94
N PRO A 156 30.54 19.67 5.62
CA PRO A 156 29.52 20.55 5.02
C PRO A 156 29.34 20.25 3.53
N ALA A 157 29.04 19.00 3.19
CA ALA A 157 28.90 18.51 1.83
C ALA A 157 27.75 17.51 1.70
N ILE A 158 27.31 17.29 0.47
CA ILE A 158 26.37 16.23 0.08
C ILE A 158 27.00 15.33 -0.99
N PHE A 159 26.48 14.11 -1.14
CA PHE A 159 26.96 13.16 -2.16
C PHE A 159 25.86 12.79 -3.16
N VAL A 160 25.93 13.35 -4.36
CA VAL A 160 24.83 13.33 -5.30
C VAL A 160 24.96 12.19 -6.28
N LEU A 161 23.91 11.37 -6.44
CA LEU A 161 23.79 10.47 -7.59
C LEU A 161 23.29 11.29 -8.79
N ASP A 162 24.22 11.71 -9.65
CA ASP A 162 23.92 12.54 -10.82
C ASP A 162 23.33 11.74 -11.98
N MET A 163 23.75 10.49 -12.16
CA MET A 163 23.27 9.65 -13.26
C MET A 163 23.41 8.17 -12.89
N CYS A 164 22.41 7.37 -13.25
CA CYS A 164 22.50 5.91 -13.23
C CYS A 164 21.83 5.37 -14.49
N ALA A 165 22.55 4.58 -15.27
CA ALA A 165 22.06 4.00 -16.51
C ALA A 165 22.43 2.51 -16.58
N VAL A 166 21.50 1.69 -17.04
CA VAL A 166 21.73 0.26 -17.29
C VAL A 166 21.20 -0.05 -18.66
N ASP A 167 22.02 -0.72 -19.47
CA ASP A 167 21.60 -1.21 -20.77
C ASP A 167 20.31 -2.05 -20.61
N PRO A 168 19.21 -1.71 -21.31
CA PRO A 168 17.94 -2.42 -21.25
C PRO A 168 18.07 -3.94 -21.44
N ALA A 169 19.03 -4.40 -22.25
CA ALA A 169 19.29 -5.82 -22.47
C ALA A 169 19.73 -6.58 -21.20
N TYR A 170 20.25 -5.87 -20.20
CA TYR A 170 20.77 -6.43 -18.95
C TYR A 170 19.97 -6.01 -17.71
N GLN A 171 18.81 -5.37 -17.89
CA GLN A 171 17.94 -4.99 -16.79
C GLN A 171 17.38 -6.21 -16.04
N ARG A 172 16.81 -5.94 -14.85
CA ARG A 172 16.29 -6.96 -13.91
C ARG A 172 17.35 -7.93 -13.34
N ARG A 173 18.64 -7.66 -13.56
CA ARG A 173 19.76 -8.39 -12.92
C ARG A 173 20.32 -7.73 -11.65
N GLY A 174 19.68 -6.66 -11.15
CA GLY A 174 20.15 -5.93 -9.95
C GLY A 174 21.34 -4.99 -10.17
N ILE A 175 21.73 -4.72 -11.42
CA ILE A 175 22.89 -3.90 -11.78
C ILE A 175 22.80 -2.48 -11.22
N ALA A 176 21.68 -1.78 -11.46
CA ALA A 176 21.47 -0.42 -10.96
C ALA A 176 21.55 -0.38 -9.43
N GLY A 177 21.01 -1.38 -8.74
CA GLY A 177 21.06 -1.47 -7.28
C GLY A 177 22.50 -1.52 -6.77
N LYS A 178 23.31 -2.42 -7.33
CA LYS A 178 24.74 -2.54 -6.98
C LYS A 178 25.55 -1.26 -7.25
N LEU A 179 25.24 -0.53 -8.33
CA LEU A 179 25.87 0.75 -8.64
C LEU A 179 25.52 1.84 -7.61
N VAL A 180 24.27 1.88 -7.18
CA VAL A 180 23.80 2.86 -6.18
C VAL A 180 24.33 2.50 -4.78
N GLU A 181 24.29 1.23 -4.40
CA GLU A 181 24.86 0.72 -3.15
C GLU A 181 26.35 1.06 -3.01
N ALA A 182 27.12 0.93 -4.09
CA ALA A 182 28.54 1.28 -4.09
C ALA A 182 28.77 2.78 -3.78
N GLY A 183 27.93 3.67 -4.31
CA GLY A 183 28.01 5.10 -4.00
C GLY A 183 27.55 5.44 -2.58
N LEU A 184 26.49 4.80 -2.08
CA LEU A 184 26.06 4.94 -0.68
C LEU A 184 27.14 4.47 0.30
N ALA A 185 27.81 3.35 0.00
CA ALA A 185 28.93 2.86 0.79
C ALA A 185 30.11 3.83 0.79
N GLU A 186 30.37 4.51 -0.33
CA GLU A 186 31.38 5.56 -0.39
C GLU A 186 30.99 6.80 0.42
N ALA A 187 29.73 7.25 0.34
CA ALA A 187 29.24 8.38 1.13
C ALA A 187 29.46 8.15 2.63
N LYS A 188 29.20 6.93 3.10
CA LYS A 188 29.46 6.51 4.48
C LYS A 188 30.95 6.63 4.85
N LYS A 189 31.86 6.17 3.97
CA LYS A 189 33.31 6.29 4.19
C LYS A 189 33.79 7.75 4.25
N ARG A 190 33.07 8.67 3.60
CA ARG A 190 33.39 10.11 3.54
C ARG A 190 32.84 10.91 4.72
N GLY A 191 32.48 10.24 5.82
CA GLY A 191 31.93 10.88 7.02
C GLY A 191 30.41 10.97 7.00
N ASP A 192 29.76 9.92 6.48
CA ASP A 192 28.29 9.80 6.42
C ASP A 192 27.62 10.97 5.70
N LEU A 193 28.14 11.30 4.52
CA LEU A 193 27.56 12.34 3.67
C LEU A 193 26.12 11.97 3.32
N GLU A 194 25.23 12.96 3.41
CA GLU A 194 23.86 12.77 2.98
C GLU A 194 23.82 12.70 1.46
N CYS A 195 23.12 11.69 0.93
CA CYS A 195 23.06 11.44 -0.49
C CYS A 195 21.80 12.05 -1.08
N THR A 196 21.91 12.68 -2.25
CA THR A 196 20.74 13.28 -2.94
C THR A 196 20.67 12.86 -4.41
N THR A 197 19.49 12.94 -5.03
CA THR A 197 19.31 12.73 -6.48
C THR A 197 17.97 13.29 -6.95
N GLU A 198 17.89 13.76 -8.19
CA GLU A 198 16.63 14.02 -8.88
C GLU A 198 16.17 12.74 -9.59
N GLY A 199 15.50 11.86 -8.84
CA GLY A 199 15.11 10.54 -9.31
C GLY A 199 14.05 10.59 -10.41
N SER A 200 14.35 10.00 -11.57
CA SER A 200 13.39 9.83 -12.67
C SER A 200 12.28 8.83 -12.31
N ALA A 201 11.20 8.78 -13.11
CA ALA A 201 10.15 7.76 -12.99
C ALA A 201 10.69 6.33 -12.88
N MET A 202 11.72 6.02 -13.66
CA MET A 202 12.32 4.68 -13.70
C MET A 202 13.23 4.40 -12.51
N GLY A 203 13.98 5.41 -12.04
CA GLY A 203 14.99 5.23 -10.99
C GLY A 203 14.44 5.36 -9.57
N ARG A 204 13.43 6.21 -9.34
CA ARG A 204 13.00 6.61 -7.99
C ARG A 204 12.59 5.44 -7.10
N ALA A 205 11.94 4.41 -7.65
CA ALA A 205 11.55 3.24 -6.88
C ALA A 205 12.75 2.44 -6.36
N LEU A 206 13.82 2.34 -7.16
CA LEU A 206 15.07 1.71 -6.72
C LEU A 206 15.78 2.56 -5.67
N TYR A 207 15.85 3.88 -5.88
CA TYR A 207 16.52 4.76 -4.94
C TYR A 207 15.83 4.75 -3.57
N ARG A 208 14.49 4.72 -3.55
CA ARG A 208 13.69 4.55 -2.32
C ARG A 208 14.04 3.28 -1.55
N LYS A 209 14.10 2.14 -2.25
CA LYS A 209 14.53 0.86 -1.67
C LYS A 209 15.94 0.91 -1.08
N LEU A 210 16.78 1.83 -1.55
CA LEU A 210 18.16 2.01 -1.09
C LEU A 210 18.32 3.16 -0.09
N GLY A 211 17.22 3.63 0.51
CA GLY A 211 17.24 4.57 1.64
C GLY A 211 17.14 6.05 1.26
N PHE A 212 16.93 6.38 -0.01
CA PHE A 212 16.54 7.72 -0.41
C PHE A 212 15.06 7.96 -0.05
N LYS A 213 14.71 9.14 0.43
CA LYS A 213 13.33 9.54 0.72
C LYS A 213 12.97 10.77 -0.11
N ASP A 214 11.73 10.85 -0.55
CA ASP A 214 11.22 12.03 -1.24
C ASP A 214 11.24 13.27 -0.35
N GLU A 215 11.54 14.39 -0.96
CA GLU A 215 11.43 15.69 -0.31
C GLU A 215 10.57 16.62 -1.17
N GLY A 216 9.40 16.96 -0.64
CA GLY A 216 8.33 17.65 -1.37
C GLY A 216 7.17 16.71 -1.71
N THR A 217 6.11 17.29 -2.28
CA THR A 217 4.90 16.56 -2.68
C THR A 217 4.82 16.46 -4.20
N GLY A 218 4.84 15.23 -4.73
CA GLY A 218 4.72 14.97 -6.17
C GLY A 218 5.98 15.30 -6.98
N ASP A 219 5.83 15.33 -8.30
CA ASP A 219 6.93 15.61 -9.23
C ASP A 219 7.40 17.08 -9.13
N ILE A 220 8.68 17.31 -9.44
CA ILE A 220 9.28 18.64 -9.54
C ILE A 220 8.45 19.48 -10.52
N GLN A 221 7.96 20.62 -10.03
CA GLN A 221 7.25 21.60 -10.85
C GLN A 221 8.28 22.42 -11.63
N PHE A 222 8.23 22.31 -12.96
CA PHE A 222 9.13 23.07 -13.83
C PHE A 222 8.58 24.46 -14.12
N GLU A 223 9.31 25.48 -13.68
CA GLU A 223 9.03 26.88 -13.94
C GLU A 223 9.56 27.24 -15.32
N VAL A 224 8.68 27.24 -16.33
CA VAL A 224 9.00 27.56 -17.73
C VAL A 224 8.09 28.65 -18.30
N ASP A 225 8.56 29.34 -19.33
CA ASP A 225 7.78 30.33 -20.07
C ASP A 225 6.51 29.71 -20.68
N ASP A 226 5.49 30.55 -20.92
CA ASP A 226 4.19 30.11 -21.43
C ASP A 226 4.28 29.27 -22.71
N GLU A 227 5.22 29.59 -23.61
CA GLU A 227 5.41 28.86 -24.87
C GLU A 227 5.90 27.41 -24.68
N PHE A 228 6.47 27.07 -23.52
CA PHE A 228 7.00 25.75 -23.19
C PHE A 228 6.08 24.97 -22.25
N LYS A 229 4.94 25.53 -21.82
CA LYS A 229 4.04 24.88 -20.85
C LYS A 229 3.60 23.50 -21.33
N THR A 230 3.29 23.36 -22.63
CA THR A 230 2.83 22.11 -23.26
C THR A 230 3.95 21.16 -23.66
N TRP A 231 5.22 21.56 -23.52
CA TRP A 231 6.36 20.70 -23.85
C TRP A 231 6.57 19.65 -22.76
N ASP A 232 7.00 18.45 -23.17
CA ASP A 232 7.22 17.34 -22.25
C ASP A 232 8.25 17.67 -21.16
N LYS A 233 7.94 17.25 -19.93
CA LYS A 233 8.77 17.45 -18.74
C LYS A 233 8.92 16.11 -18.04
N PRO A 234 10.13 15.73 -17.63
CA PRO A 234 10.33 14.45 -17.01
C PRO A 234 9.77 14.50 -15.57
N PRO A 235 9.04 13.46 -15.12
CA PRO A 235 8.43 13.43 -13.79
C PRO A 235 9.48 13.06 -12.72
N ASN A 236 10.46 13.94 -12.51
CA ASN A 236 11.52 13.73 -11.53
C ASN A 236 11.06 14.16 -10.13
N VAL A 237 11.64 13.53 -9.10
CA VAL A 237 11.45 13.91 -7.70
C VAL A 237 12.81 14.18 -7.07
N PHE A 238 12.91 15.17 -6.18
CA PHE A 238 14.12 15.36 -5.38
C PHE A 238 14.09 14.36 -4.22
N LEU A 239 15.11 13.52 -4.12
CA LEU A 239 15.24 12.50 -3.09
C LEU A 239 16.53 12.72 -2.30
N ARG A 240 16.50 12.41 -1.00
CA ARG A 240 17.69 12.41 -0.14
C ARG A 240 17.68 11.32 0.92
N THR A 241 18.85 10.82 1.31
CA THR A 241 18.98 9.99 2.52
C THR A 241 18.80 10.87 3.77
N HIS A 242 18.51 10.31 4.96
CA HIS A 242 18.41 11.12 6.19
C HIS A 242 19.58 10.78 7.12
N GLY A 243 20.40 11.78 7.47
CA GLY A 243 21.65 11.63 8.24
C GLY A 243 21.56 11.16 9.72
N ALA A 244 20.54 10.40 10.14
CA ALA A 244 20.42 9.92 11.52
C ALA A 244 19.94 8.47 11.72
N GLU A 245 19.87 7.64 10.67
CA GLU A 245 19.53 6.20 10.78
C GLU A 245 20.62 5.24 10.25
N ALA A 246 21.86 5.71 10.07
CA ALA A 246 22.98 4.91 9.59
C ALA A 246 23.56 3.88 10.63
N ARG A 247 22.74 3.39 11.56
CA ARG A 247 23.07 2.29 12.49
C ARG A 247 22.50 0.94 12.02
N ARG A 248 22.67 0.58 10.74
CA ARG A 248 22.54 -0.81 10.26
C ARG A 248 23.25 -1.06 8.94
N VAL A 249 24.54 -0.72 8.87
CA VAL A 249 25.47 -1.34 7.91
C VAL A 249 26.75 -1.67 8.67
N GLN A 250 26.72 -2.80 9.37
CA GLN A 250 27.87 -3.47 9.95
C GLN A 250 27.62 -4.96 9.75
N GLY A 251 28.18 -5.49 8.66
CA GLY A 251 27.99 -6.88 8.26
C GLY A 251 28.02 -7.03 6.75
N LEU A 252 29.16 -6.71 6.13
CA LEU A 252 29.67 -7.22 4.84
C LEU A 252 30.79 -6.28 4.37
N ALA A 253 31.96 -6.39 5.00
CA ALA A 253 33.19 -5.76 4.53
C ALA A 253 34.37 -6.69 4.81
N THR A 254 34.36 -7.89 4.21
CA THR A 254 35.59 -8.68 4.03
C THR A 254 35.41 -9.71 2.92
N SER A 255 35.83 -9.36 1.70
CA SER A 255 36.30 -10.35 0.73
C SER A 255 37.47 -9.76 -0.08
N LEU A 256 38.60 -9.56 0.59
CA LEU A 256 39.91 -9.65 -0.05
C LEU A 256 40.58 -10.89 0.55
N ARG A 257 40.93 -11.83 -0.33
CA ARG A 257 41.38 -13.19 -0.04
C ARG A 257 42.66 -13.21 0.79
N THR A 258 42.75 -14.12 1.77
CA THR A 258 43.91 -15.01 1.98
C THR A 258 43.44 -16.29 2.69
N ASN A 259 44.04 -17.43 2.29
CA ASN A 259 43.75 -18.79 2.74
C ASN A 259 44.23 -19.05 4.17
N SER A 260 43.48 -19.82 4.97
CA SER A 260 43.98 -20.99 5.72
C SER A 260 42.86 -21.65 6.54
N ASN A 261 43.03 -22.96 6.76
CA ASN A 261 42.14 -23.92 7.40
C ASN A 261 41.73 -23.55 8.84
N ASP A 262 40.50 -23.87 9.24
CA ASP A 262 40.23 -24.98 10.18
C ASP A 262 38.75 -25.14 10.54
N MET A 263 38.38 -26.40 10.81
CA MET A 263 37.07 -26.88 11.26
C MET A 263 36.75 -26.45 12.70
N HIS A 264 35.50 -26.05 12.99
CA HIS A 264 34.64 -26.71 14.00
C HIS A 264 33.24 -26.07 14.13
N SER A 265 32.29 -26.92 14.50
CA SER A 265 30.85 -26.72 14.65
C SER A 265 30.41 -25.75 15.76
N SER A 266 29.27 -25.08 15.60
CA SER A 266 28.04 -25.35 16.38
C SER A 266 26.97 -24.26 16.22
N SER A 267 25.72 -24.71 16.29
CA SER A 267 24.44 -24.00 16.21
C SER A 267 24.13 -23.07 17.40
N LYS A 268 23.36 -21.98 17.15
CA LYS A 268 22.18 -21.48 17.92
C LYS A 268 21.85 -20.02 17.51
N SER A 269 20.68 -19.80 16.89
CA SER A 269 19.40 -19.29 17.44
C SER A 269 19.21 -17.77 17.29
N SER A 270 18.36 -17.37 16.34
CA SER A 270 17.93 -16.00 16.06
C SER A 270 16.58 -15.70 16.70
N THR A 271 16.53 -14.90 17.77
CA THR A 271 15.26 -14.45 18.38
C THR A 271 15.28 -13.02 18.93
N CYS A 272 16.27 -12.17 18.63
CA CYS A 272 16.39 -10.87 19.34
C CYS A 272 16.20 -9.60 18.49
N ARG A 273 15.62 -9.64 17.28
CA ARG A 273 15.45 -8.43 16.43
C ARG A 273 14.02 -7.95 16.23
N ASP A 274 13.01 -8.75 16.56
CA ASP A 274 11.60 -8.42 16.30
C ASP A 274 10.95 -7.57 17.41
N ASP A 275 11.59 -7.46 18.57
CA ASP A 275 11.06 -6.71 19.72
C ASP A 275 11.46 -5.22 19.72
N ALA A 276 12.57 -4.86 19.04
CA ALA A 276 13.12 -3.51 19.09
C ALA A 276 12.42 -2.50 18.14
N PHE A 277 11.72 -2.97 17.11
CA PHE A 277 10.90 -2.12 16.23
C PHE A 277 9.62 -1.63 16.91
N TYR A 278 9.05 -2.46 17.81
CA TYR A 278 7.84 -2.13 18.54
C TYR A 278 8.10 -1.21 19.75
N ALA A 279 9.36 -1.12 20.20
CA ALA A 279 9.73 -0.39 21.41
C ALA A 279 10.15 1.08 21.18
N SER A 280 10.39 1.55 19.95
CA SER A 280 10.85 2.94 19.71
C SER A 280 9.72 3.96 19.48
N LEU A 281 8.46 3.52 19.53
CA LEU A 281 7.29 4.36 19.32
C LEU A 281 6.83 4.99 20.65
N THR A 282 7.27 6.22 20.90
CA THR A 282 6.72 7.07 21.97
C THR A 282 6.43 8.42 21.32
N SER A 283 5.20 8.82 20.96
CA SER A 283 3.84 8.41 21.32
C SER A 283 3.20 7.38 20.37
N ASN A 284 2.92 6.17 20.84
CA ASN A 284 2.44 5.09 19.97
C ASN A 284 0.92 5.20 19.72
N MET A 285 0.51 5.55 18.50
CA MET A 285 -0.90 5.39 18.08
C MET A 285 -1.25 3.89 18.07
N PRO A 286 -2.39 3.47 18.66
CA PRO A 286 -2.74 2.06 18.73
C PRO A 286 -3.07 1.50 17.35
N ILE A 287 -2.70 0.25 17.08
CA ILE A 287 -3.19 -0.52 15.94
C ILE A 287 -4.60 -1.02 16.26
N VAL A 288 -5.56 -0.71 15.38
CA VAL A 288 -6.98 -1.03 15.55
C VAL A 288 -7.48 -1.85 14.38
N ASP A 289 -7.93 -3.06 14.66
CA ASP A 289 -8.61 -3.93 13.71
C ASP A 289 -10.12 -3.69 13.75
N ILE A 290 -10.68 -3.04 12.72
CA ILE A 290 -12.13 -2.76 12.64
C ILE A 290 -12.93 -3.80 11.87
N HIS A 291 -12.27 -4.78 11.23
CA HIS A 291 -12.93 -5.80 10.42
C HIS A 291 -12.53 -7.16 10.97
N THR A 292 -13.29 -7.62 11.95
CA THR A 292 -12.91 -8.80 12.72
C THR A 292 -14.12 -9.39 13.43
N HIS A 293 -14.29 -10.70 13.33
CA HIS A 293 -15.59 -11.33 13.59
C HIS A 293 -15.57 -12.29 14.76
N VAL A 294 -16.76 -12.50 15.34
CA VAL A 294 -17.04 -13.48 16.39
C VAL A 294 -18.43 -14.11 16.21
N TYR A 295 -18.60 -15.33 16.73
CA TYR A 295 -19.88 -15.97 17.02
C TYR A 295 -19.97 -16.15 18.54
N PRO A 296 -20.51 -15.17 19.30
CA PRO A 296 -20.50 -15.22 20.75
C PRO A 296 -21.31 -16.42 21.29
N PRO A 297 -21.07 -16.86 22.54
CA PRO A 297 -21.73 -18.03 23.12
C PRO A 297 -23.25 -18.07 22.94
N LYS A 298 -23.95 -16.93 23.09
CA LYS A 298 -25.40 -16.84 22.86
C LYS A 298 -25.81 -17.12 21.43
N TYR A 299 -25.01 -16.66 20.46
CA TYR A 299 -25.26 -16.97 19.05
C TYR A 299 -24.93 -18.44 18.72
N MET A 300 -23.87 -19.00 19.32
CA MET A 300 -23.55 -20.42 19.18
C MET A 300 -24.63 -21.33 19.77
N GLU A 301 -25.23 -20.94 20.89
CA GLU A 301 -26.41 -21.62 21.48
C GLU A 301 -27.58 -21.62 20.49
N LEU A 302 -27.89 -20.45 19.90
CA LEU A 302 -28.90 -20.31 18.86
C LEU A 302 -28.61 -21.21 17.65
N LEU A 303 -27.40 -21.14 17.08
CA LEU A 303 -27.07 -21.95 15.91
C LEU A 303 -27.07 -23.46 16.18
N ARG A 304 -26.74 -23.89 17.41
CA ARG A 304 -26.77 -25.31 17.79
C ARG A 304 -28.19 -25.83 18.05
N SER A 305 -29.11 -24.97 18.47
CA SER A 305 -30.51 -25.37 18.71
C SER A 305 -31.34 -25.47 17.43
N ARG A 306 -30.92 -24.80 16.35
CA ARG A 306 -31.61 -24.79 15.06
C ARG A 306 -31.57 -26.12 14.33
N SER A 307 -32.64 -26.40 13.59
CA SER A 307 -32.81 -27.57 12.72
C SER A 307 -32.82 -27.27 11.23
N THR A 308 -32.82 -25.99 10.87
CA THR A 308 -32.77 -25.49 9.50
C THR A 308 -31.61 -24.54 9.36
N VAL A 309 -31.00 -24.49 8.16
CA VAL A 309 -29.91 -23.56 7.83
C VAL A 309 -30.29 -22.11 8.24
N PRO A 310 -29.37 -21.34 8.84
CA PRO A 310 -28.04 -21.73 9.29
C PRO A 310 -28.04 -22.53 10.60
N TYR A 311 -27.06 -23.44 10.78
CA TYR A 311 -26.87 -24.15 12.05
C TYR A 311 -25.41 -24.59 12.28
N VAL A 312 -25.09 -24.95 13.53
CA VAL A 312 -23.81 -25.57 13.91
C VAL A 312 -24.05 -26.94 14.52
N ARG A 313 -23.49 -28.00 13.92
CA ARG A 313 -23.63 -29.38 14.40
C ARG A 313 -22.39 -30.22 14.16
N THR A 314 -22.24 -31.30 14.92
CA THR A 314 -21.34 -32.41 14.60
C THR A 314 -22.11 -33.50 13.87
N PHE A 315 -21.43 -34.22 12.98
CA PHE A 315 -22.02 -35.33 12.23
C PHE A 315 -21.47 -36.67 12.76
N PRO A 316 -22.24 -37.77 12.69
CA PRO A 316 -21.80 -39.08 13.18
C PRO A 316 -20.49 -39.59 12.57
N ASP A 317 -20.24 -39.27 11.29
CA ASP A 317 -19.04 -39.63 10.55
C ASP A 317 -17.87 -38.64 10.77
N ALA A 318 -18.10 -37.54 11.49
CA ALA A 318 -17.10 -36.52 11.84
C ALA A 318 -17.33 -35.95 13.26
N PRO A 319 -17.31 -36.78 14.32
CA PRO A 319 -17.75 -36.39 15.66
C PRO A 319 -16.88 -35.29 16.31
N ASN A 320 -15.64 -35.14 15.84
CA ASN A 320 -14.67 -34.16 16.36
C ASN A 320 -14.58 -32.89 15.51
N SER A 321 -15.43 -32.72 14.49
CA SER A 321 -15.43 -31.54 13.61
C SER A 321 -16.84 -30.95 13.56
N ALA A 322 -17.08 -29.95 14.40
CA ALA A 322 -18.29 -29.15 14.28
C ALA A 322 -18.26 -28.40 12.95
N ARG A 323 -19.40 -28.40 12.26
CA ARG A 323 -19.58 -27.73 10.97
C ARG A 323 -20.56 -26.59 11.13
N LEU A 324 -20.18 -25.45 10.59
CA LEU A 324 -21.05 -24.31 10.38
C LEU A 324 -21.60 -24.37 8.95
N ILE A 325 -22.91 -24.49 8.83
CA ILE A 325 -23.64 -24.51 7.55
C ILE A 325 -24.50 -23.25 7.52
N ILE A 326 -24.25 -22.39 6.54
CA ILE A 326 -24.89 -21.07 6.43
C ILE A 326 -25.78 -20.95 5.19
N LEU A 327 -25.40 -21.60 4.10
CA LEU A 327 -26.16 -21.57 2.85
C LEU A 327 -26.89 -22.91 2.63
N PRO A 328 -28.13 -22.90 2.08
CA PRO A 328 -28.84 -24.14 1.77
C PRO A 328 -28.04 -25.09 0.86
N ASP A 329 -27.30 -24.53 -0.11
CA ASP A 329 -26.45 -25.30 -1.03
C ASP A 329 -25.26 -26.00 -0.32
N GLU A 330 -24.90 -25.58 0.90
CA GLU A 330 -23.87 -26.24 1.72
C GLU A 330 -24.42 -27.48 2.47
N ASP A 331 -25.73 -27.67 2.51
CA ASP A 331 -26.41 -28.72 3.30
C ASP A 331 -26.86 -29.93 2.44
N ASP A 332 -26.10 -30.28 1.40
CA ASP A 332 -26.42 -31.42 0.53
C ASP A 332 -26.17 -32.77 1.26
N PRO A 333 -27.22 -33.58 1.51
CA PRO A 333 -27.09 -34.88 2.15
C PRO A 333 -26.22 -35.90 1.39
N SER A 334 -26.00 -35.68 0.09
CA SER A 334 -25.16 -36.54 -0.75
C SER A 334 -23.66 -36.24 -0.65
N THR A 335 -23.30 -35.07 -0.12
CA THR A 335 -21.91 -34.65 0.10
C THR A 335 -21.39 -35.20 1.43
N PRO A 336 -20.14 -35.73 1.52
CA PRO A 336 -19.54 -36.17 2.78
C PRO A 336 -19.61 -35.08 3.85
N SER A 337 -19.91 -35.42 5.12
CA SER A 337 -20.19 -34.42 6.16
C SER A 337 -19.00 -33.49 6.43
N ILE A 338 -17.76 -33.98 6.30
CA ILE A 338 -16.53 -33.17 6.43
C ILE A 338 -16.38 -32.10 5.34
N SER A 339 -17.11 -32.25 4.23
CA SER A 339 -17.13 -31.34 3.09
C SER A 339 -18.35 -30.41 3.10
N ARG A 340 -19.30 -30.58 4.04
CA ARG A 340 -20.45 -29.67 4.19
C ARG A 340 -20.08 -28.45 5.02
N GLY A 341 -20.52 -27.29 4.57
CA GLY A 341 -20.20 -26.00 5.19
C GLY A 341 -18.72 -25.86 5.51
N ARG A 342 -18.40 -25.21 6.62
CA ARG A 342 -17.02 -24.95 7.06
C ARG A 342 -16.74 -25.52 8.44
N PRO A 343 -15.50 -25.95 8.73
CA PRO A 343 -15.13 -26.29 10.10
C PRO A 343 -15.26 -25.03 10.96
N ILE A 344 -15.83 -25.19 12.16
CA ILE A 344 -15.92 -24.11 13.15
C ILE A 344 -15.19 -24.53 14.43
N GLY A 345 -14.06 -23.90 14.69
CA GLY A 345 -13.29 -24.07 15.92
C GLY A 345 -13.52 -22.95 16.92
N SER A 346 -12.78 -23.00 18.03
CA SER A 346 -12.85 -22.02 19.13
C SER A 346 -12.44 -20.61 18.68
N GLU A 347 -11.67 -20.46 17.61
CA GLU A 347 -11.27 -19.18 17.02
C GLU A 347 -12.46 -18.29 16.61
N TYR A 348 -13.65 -18.88 16.44
CA TYR A 348 -14.86 -18.13 16.15
C TYR A 348 -15.61 -17.65 17.39
N TYR A 349 -15.59 -18.39 18.50
CA TYR A 349 -16.52 -18.16 19.62
C TYR A 349 -15.87 -17.99 21.00
N ASP A 350 -14.61 -18.38 21.16
CA ASP A 350 -13.84 -18.13 22.37
C ASP A 350 -13.12 -16.79 22.27
N ILE A 351 -13.52 -15.83 23.10
CA ILE A 351 -12.91 -14.51 23.13
C ILE A 351 -11.42 -14.55 23.51
N LYS A 352 -10.97 -15.59 24.22
CA LYS A 352 -9.55 -15.74 24.56
C LYS A 352 -8.70 -16.04 23.33
N GLU A 353 -9.22 -16.81 22.38
CA GLU A 353 -8.55 -17.06 21.10
C GLU A 353 -8.44 -15.76 20.28
N LYS A 354 -9.48 -14.91 20.32
CA LYS A 354 -9.41 -13.56 19.74
C LYS A 354 -8.29 -12.72 20.37
N ILE A 355 -8.20 -12.70 21.69
CA ILE A 355 -7.14 -11.95 22.38
C ILE A 355 -5.74 -12.51 22.05
N ALA A 356 -5.59 -13.84 22.03
CA ALA A 356 -4.34 -14.49 21.63
C ALA A 356 -3.96 -14.13 20.19
N PHE A 357 -4.93 -14.12 19.26
CA PHE A 357 -4.72 -13.66 17.89
C PHE A 357 -4.27 -12.20 17.83
N MET A 358 -4.91 -11.31 18.60
CA MET A 358 -4.54 -9.89 18.67
C MET A 358 -3.11 -9.72 19.18
N ASP A 359 -2.74 -10.40 20.26
CA ASP A 359 -1.40 -10.32 20.85
C ASP A 359 -0.34 -10.86 19.87
N GLN A 360 -0.65 -11.94 19.16
CA GLN A 360 0.24 -12.53 18.17
C GLN A 360 0.50 -11.60 16.97
N HIS A 361 -0.50 -10.83 16.54
CA HIS A 361 -0.41 -9.92 15.40
C HIS A 361 -0.24 -8.45 15.80
N LYS A 362 0.01 -8.20 17.09
CA LYS A 362 0.32 -6.88 17.67
C LYS A 362 -0.79 -5.86 17.41
N ILE A 363 -2.03 -6.31 17.57
CA ILE A 363 -3.25 -5.51 17.45
C ILE A 363 -3.65 -5.03 18.86
N ASP A 364 -3.61 -3.72 19.07
CA ASP A 364 -3.92 -3.13 20.38
C ASP A 364 -5.42 -3.14 20.65
N LYS A 365 -6.25 -2.88 19.64
CA LYS A 365 -7.71 -2.84 19.78
C LYS A 365 -8.41 -3.59 18.66
N SER A 366 -9.51 -4.25 18.97
CA SER A 366 -10.41 -4.84 17.98
C SER A 366 -11.82 -4.31 18.18
N VAL A 367 -12.46 -3.93 17.07
CA VAL A 367 -13.90 -3.65 17.02
C VAL A 367 -14.58 -4.87 16.43
N ILE A 368 -14.94 -5.82 17.30
CA ILE A 368 -15.51 -7.11 16.89
C ILE A 368 -16.94 -6.94 16.36
N SER A 369 -17.34 -7.79 15.42
CA SER A 369 -18.70 -7.84 14.90
C SER A 369 -19.23 -9.27 14.86
N LEU A 370 -20.55 -9.44 15.03
CA LEU A 370 -21.19 -10.71 14.75
C LEU A 370 -20.94 -11.06 13.27
N ALA A 371 -20.41 -12.26 12.99
CA ALA A 371 -20.21 -12.68 11.61
C ALA A 371 -21.55 -12.99 10.91
N ASN A 372 -21.51 -12.98 9.57
CA ASN A 372 -22.64 -13.35 8.74
C ASN A 372 -23.14 -14.78 9.07
N PRO A 373 -24.45 -15.08 8.99
CA PRO A 373 -25.53 -14.27 8.41
C PRO A 373 -26.27 -13.38 9.43
N TRP A 374 -25.62 -12.99 10.53
CA TRP A 374 -26.23 -12.16 11.57
C TRP A 374 -27.53 -12.76 12.12
N LEU A 375 -28.65 -12.05 11.96
CA LEU A 375 -29.98 -12.49 12.36
C LEU A 375 -30.96 -12.52 11.18
N ASP A 376 -30.45 -12.44 9.95
CA ASP A 376 -31.25 -12.25 8.74
C ASP A 376 -32.19 -13.44 8.46
N PHE A 377 -31.91 -14.59 9.08
CA PHE A 377 -32.70 -15.82 8.99
C PHE A 377 -33.76 -15.95 10.09
N LEU A 378 -33.75 -15.10 11.11
CA LEU A 378 -34.68 -15.22 12.23
C LEU A 378 -36.06 -14.68 11.88
N PRO A 379 -37.14 -15.34 12.32
CA PRO A 379 -38.48 -14.78 12.30
C PRO A 379 -38.57 -13.45 13.07
N ALA A 380 -39.49 -12.58 12.64
CA ALA A 380 -39.66 -11.22 13.17
C ALA A 380 -39.94 -11.18 14.68
N ASP A 381 -40.66 -12.16 15.21
CA ASP A 381 -41.07 -12.30 16.61
C ASP A 381 -39.93 -12.76 17.53
N GLU A 382 -38.90 -13.41 16.98
CA GLU A 382 -37.72 -13.86 17.74
C GLU A 382 -36.53 -12.89 17.62
N ALA A 383 -36.45 -12.17 16.50
CA ALA A 383 -35.25 -11.40 16.13
C ALA A 383 -34.86 -10.32 17.15
N SER A 384 -35.85 -9.61 17.71
CA SER A 384 -35.59 -8.50 18.64
C SER A 384 -34.95 -8.97 19.94
N GLU A 385 -35.47 -10.08 20.51
CA GLU A 385 -34.90 -10.66 21.73
C GLU A 385 -33.50 -11.22 21.46
N ALA A 386 -33.32 -11.94 20.34
CA ALA A 386 -32.03 -12.49 19.95
C ALA A 386 -30.96 -11.39 19.78
N ALA A 387 -31.29 -10.28 19.10
CA ALA A 387 -30.39 -9.15 18.92
C ALA A 387 -29.94 -8.57 20.27
N GLN A 388 -30.89 -8.35 21.19
CA GLN A 388 -30.56 -7.82 22.52
C GLN A 388 -29.66 -8.77 23.31
N GLN A 389 -30.00 -10.06 23.34
CA GLN A 389 -29.20 -11.06 24.07
C GLN A 389 -27.79 -11.16 23.52
N ILE A 390 -27.62 -11.19 22.19
CA ILE A 390 -26.32 -11.29 21.53
C ILE A 390 -25.50 -10.01 21.72
N ASN A 391 -26.09 -8.82 21.53
CA ASN A 391 -25.41 -7.55 21.76
C ASN A 391 -24.97 -7.40 23.22
N ASN A 392 -25.78 -7.87 24.18
CA ASN A 392 -25.40 -7.90 25.59
C ASN A 392 -24.26 -8.90 25.86
N ASP A 393 -24.28 -10.07 25.23
CA ASP A 393 -23.21 -11.07 25.34
C ASP A 393 -21.87 -10.52 24.83
N ILE A 394 -21.87 -9.91 23.64
CA ILE A 394 -20.68 -9.26 23.07
C ILE A 394 -20.20 -8.11 23.97
N ASN A 395 -21.12 -7.24 24.44
CA ASN A 395 -20.76 -6.16 25.37
C ASN A 395 -20.12 -6.69 26.66
N ASN A 396 -20.63 -7.80 27.20
CA ASN A 396 -20.06 -8.45 28.38
C ASN A 396 -18.68 -9.05 28.08
N GLN A 397 -18.46 -9.63 26.89
CA GLN A 397 -17.14 -10.07 26.45
C GLN A 397 -16.15 -8.90 26.33
N CYS A 398 -16.56 -7.77 25.73
CA CYS A 398 -15.73 -6.57 25.68
C CYS A 398 -15.34 -6.07 27.08
N SER A 399 -16.26 -6.13 28.05
CA SER A 399 -16.01 -5.69 29.44
C SER A 399 -14.92 -6.49 30.17
N GLN A 400 -14.63 -7.71 29.72
CA GLN A 400 -13.55 -8.54 30.28
C GLN A 400 -12.16 -8.05 29.84
N TYR A 401 -12.07 -7.27 28.76
CA TYR A 401 -10.84 -6.73 28.20
C TYR A 401 -10.98 -5.23 27.90
N PRO A 402 -11.21 -4.40 28.93
CA PRO A 402 -11.46 -2.97 28.76
C PRO A 402 -10.31 -2.29 28.03
N GLY A 403 -10.64 -1.41 27.09
CA GLY A 403 -9.66 -0.70 26.26
C GLY A 403 -9.06 -1.52 25.10
N ARG A 404 -9.22 -2.86 25.09
CA ARG A 404 -8.80 -3.75 23.98
C ARG A 404 -9.96 -4.09 23.04
N LEU A 405 -11.19 -4.22 23.56
CA LEU A 405 -12.34 -4.69 22.78
C LEU A 405 -13.49 -3.67 22.75
N TYR A 406 -14.03 -3.50 21.56
CA TYR A 406 -15.23 -2.73 21.22
C TYR A 406 -16.06 -3.54 20.22
N PHE A 407 -17.28 -3.13 19.89
CA PHE A 407 -18.05 -3.88 18.90
C PHE A 407 -19.01 -3.06 18.03
N PHE A 408 -19.32 -3.61 16.86
CA PHE A 408 -20.47 -3.23 16.05
C PHE A 408 -21.66 -4.12 16.41
N GLY A 409 -22.78 -3.52 16.82
CA GLY A 409 -23.99 -4.25 17.20
C GLY A 409 -24.70 -4.88 16.00
N THR A 410 -25.35 -6.03 16.22
CA THR A 410 -26.25 -6.63 15.22
C THR A 410 -27.67 -6.07 15.35
N LEU A 411 -28.44 -6.09 14.26
CA LEU A 411 -29.80 -5.56 14.21
C LEU A 411 -30.83 -6.64 13.88
N PRO A 412 -32.05 -6.56 14.43
CA PRO A 412 -33.12 -7.52 14.15
C PRO A 412 -33.84 -7.16 12.84
N LEU A 413 -33.17 -7.26 11.70
CA LEU A 413 -33.66 -6.71 10.41
C LEU A 413 -34.95 -7.35 9.86
N SER A 414 -35.34 -8.52 10.36
CA SER A 414 -36.63 -9.13 10.07
C SER A 414 -37.79 -8.58 10.91
N ALA A 415 -37.50 -7.84 11.99
CA ALA A 415 -38.51 -7.22 12.83
C ALA A 415 -39.09 -5.93 12.21
N ALA A 416 -40.14 -5.39 12.81
CA ALA A 416 -40.72 -4.13 12.37
C ALA A 416 -39.70 -2.97 12.49
N PRO A 417 -39.71 -1.97 11.58
CA PRO A 417 -38.78 -0.84 11.63
C PRO A 417 -38.68 -0.15 13.00
N SER A 418 -39.78 -0.04 13.74
CA SER A 418 -39.80 0.55 15.09
C SER A 418 -38.95 -0.23 16.11
N ALA A 419 -38.95 -1.57 16.03
CA ALA A 419 -38.13 -2.42 16.88
C ALA A 419 -36.64 -2.30 16.52
N ILE A 420 -36.34 -2.20 15.22
CA ILE A 420 -34.96 -1.99 14.73
C ILE A 420 -34.43 -0.64 15.22
N THR A 421 -35.21 0.44 15.08
CA THR A 421 -34.82 1.78 15.58
C THR A 421 -34.65 1.81 17.09
N ALA A 422 -35.50 1.09 17.84
CA ALA A 422 -35.35 0.99 19.29
C ALA A 422 -34.04 0.29 19.69
N GLU A 423 -33.63 -0.76 18.96
CA GLU A 423 -32.35 -1.42 19.22
C GLU A 423 -31.15 -0.53 18.86
N ILE A 424 -31.23 0.23 17.77
CA ILE A 424 -30.22 1.25 17.39
C ILE A 424 -30.04 2.27 18.51
N GLU A 425 -31.14 2.80 19.05
CA GLU A 425 -31.12 3.72 20.19
C GLU A 425 -30.54 3.05 21.45
N ARG A 426 -30.94 1.81 21.75
CA ARG A 426 -30.43 1.06 22.91
C ARG A 426 -28.92 0.80 22.81
N LEU A 427 -28.39 0.49 21.63
CA LEU A 427 -26.95 0.29 21.41
C LEU A 427 -26.12 1.50 21.84
N THR A 428 -26.66 2.73 21.76
CA THR A 428 -25.95 3.93 22.24
C THR A 428 -25.72 3.95 23.75
N THR A 429 -26.46 3.13 24.51
CA THR A 429 -26.33 2.98 25.97
C THR A 429 -25.29 1.93 26.37
N LEU A 430 -24.84 1.09 25.43
CA LEU A 430 -23.86 0.03 25.71
C LEU A 430 -22.44 0.61 25.65
N PRO A 431 -21.61 0.46 26.71
CA PRO A 431 -20.32 1.14 26.82
C PRO A 431 -19.34 0.86 25.69
N TYR A 432 -19.39 -0.35 25.11
CA TYR A 432 -18.42 -0.81 24.11
C TYR A 432 -18.94 -0.79 22.67
N ALA A 433 -20.22 -0.46 22.46
CA ALA A 433 -20.81 -0.39 21.12
C ALA A 433 -20.31 0.86 20.38
N ARG A 434 -19.90 0.71 19.11
CA ARG A 434 -19.36 1.80 18.27
C ARG A 434 -19.97 1.89 16.87
N GLY A 435 -21.15 1.28 16.70
CA GLY A 435 -21.92 1.31 15.47
C GLY A 435 -22.71 0.02 15.31
N VAL A 436 -23.10 -0.29 14.09
CA VAL A 436 -23.84 -1.51 13.73
C VAL A 436 -23.17 -2.23 12.56
N ILE A 437 -23.27 -3.56 12.52
CA ILE A 437 -22.96 -4.36 11.32
C ILE A 437 -24.25 -4.72 10.60
N MET A 438 -24.25 -4.65 9.27
CA MET A 438 -25.42 -4.91 8.43
C MET A 438 -25.02 -5.63 7.13
N GLY A 439 -25.83 -6.60 6.72
CA GLY A 439 -25.73 -7.26 5.42
C GLY A 439 -26.33 -6.45 4.27
N THR A 440 -26.25 -6.95 3.03
CA THR A 440 -26.73 -6.22 1.85
C THR A 440 -28.22 -6.41 1.52
N SER A 441 -28.90 -7.31 2.22
CA SER A 441 -30.34 -7.60 2.04
C SER A 441 -31.25 -6.55 2.66
N GLY A 442 -30.77 -5.78 3.65
CA GLY A 442 -31.59 -4.82 4.38
C GLY A 442 -32.77 -5.49 5.05
N LEU A 443 -34.00 -5.05 4.72
CA LEU A 443 -35.24 -5.69 5.19
C LEU A 443 -35.71 -6.85 4.28
N GLY A 444 -34.82 -7.37 3.42
CA GLY A 444 -35.09 -8.42 2.44
C GLY A 444 -35.24 -7.94 0.99
N GLN A 445 -35.32 -6.62 0.75
CA GLN A 445 -35.46 -6.03 -0.59
C GLN A 445 -34.20 -5.25 -1.03
N GLY A 446 -33.12 -5.30 -0.25
CA GLY A 446 -31.89 -4.56 -0.47
C GLY A 446 -31.86 -3.18 0.19
N LEU A 447 -30.74 -2.48 0.03
CA LEU A 447 -30.43 -1.23 0.74
C LEU A 447 -31.04 0.04 0.12
N ASP A 448 -31.70 -0.09 -1.03
CA ASP A 448 -32.47 0.96 -1.70
C ASP A 448 -33.97 0.92 -1.34
N ASP A 449 -34.39 0.01 -0.45
CA ASP A 449 -35.75 -0.04 0.07
C ASP A 449 -36.03 1.19 0.96
N LYS A 450 -37.08 1.95 0.62
CA LYS A 450 -37.51 3.12 1.41
C LYS A 450 -37.99 2.76 2.81
N ASN A 451 -38.33 1.49 3.08
CA ASN A 451 -38.64 1.07 4.45
C ASN A 451 -37.40 1.08 5.36
N LEU A 452 -36.19 1.22 4.81
CA LEU A 452 -34.97 1.48 5.57
C LEU A 452 -34.78 2.95 5.94
N ASP A 453 -35.55 3.89 5.37
CA ASP A 453 -35.41 5.33 5.66
C ASP A 453 -35.51 5.65 7.17
N PRO A 454 -36.43 5.07 7.98
CA PRO A 454 -36.44 5.28 9.43
C PRO A 454 -35.18 4.75 10.13
N ILE A 455 -34.61 3.66 9.62
CA ILE A 455 -33.38 3.06 10.15
C ILE A 455 -32.20 3.99 9.86
N TYR A 456 -32.06 4.46 8.61
CA TYR A 456 -31.03 5.42 8.21
C TYR A 456 -31.15 6.74 8.97
N ALA A 457 -32.36 7.27 9.13
CA ALA A 457 -32.61 8.48 9.91
C ALA A 457 -32.14 8.32 11.37
N THR A 458 -32.40 7.16 11.98
CA THR A 458 -32.02 6.89 13.36
C THR A 458 -30.50 6.73 13.50
N LEU A 459 -29.85 6.00 12.60
CA LEU A 459 -28.39 5.85 12.56
C LEU A 459 -27.69 7.20 12.36
N GLU A 460 -28.21 8.03 11.46
CA GLU A 460 -27.72 9.40 11.23
C GLU A 460 -27.88 10.28 12.46
N LYS A 461 -29.08 10.29 13.08
CA LYS A 461 -29.40 11.04 14.32
C LYS A 461 -28.43 10.70 15.45
N HIS A 462 -28.07 9.43 15.60
CA HIS A 462 -27.19 8.95 16.66
C HIS A 462 -25.71 8.91 16.27
N HIS A 463 -25.36 9.35 15.06
CA HIS A 463 -24.00 9.30 14.51
C HIS A 463 -23.37 7.90 14.58
N GLN A 464 -24.17 6.85 14.45
CA GLN A 464 -23.69 5.48 14.46
C GLN A 464 -23.20 5.06 13.07
N LEU A 465 -21.99 4.51 13.02
CA LEU A 465 -21.41 4.00 11.80
C LEU A 465 -22.07 2.67 11.41
N ILE A 466 -22.41 2.52 10.13
CA ILE A 466 -22.80 1.23 9.56
C ILE A 466 -21.52 0.56 9.04
N PHE A 467 -21.16 -0.61 9.56
CA PHE A 467 -20.23 -1.51 8.88
C PHE A 467 -21.02 -2.41 7.93
N LEU A 468 -20.97 -2.10 6.64
CA LEU A 468 -21.66 -2.87 5.59
C LEU A 468 -20.77 -4.00 5.11
N HIS A 469 -21.26 -5.23 5.25
CA HIS A 469 -20.48 -6.44 5.00
C HIS A 469 -21.22 -7.42 4.07
N PRO A 470 -20.52 -8.13 3.16
CA PRO A 470 -21.14 -9.08 2.24
C PRO A 470 -21.51 -10.39 2.92
N HIS A 471 -22.40 -11.15 2.29
CA HIS A 471 -22.72 -12.52 2.69
C HIS A 471 -23.30 -13.33 1.54
N TYR A 472 -24.25 -12.73 0.81
CA TYR A 472 -25.10 -13.44 -0.14
C TYR A 472 -24.41 -13.75 -1.47
N GLY A 473 -23.32 -13.04 -1.78
CA GLY A 473 -22.53 -13.20 -2.99
C GLY A 473 -23.34 -12.95 -4.27
N LEU A 474 -23.03 -13.73 -5.30
CA LEU A 474 -23.77 -13.74 -6.56
C LEU A 474 -24.45 -15.10 -6.75
N PRO A 475 -25.49 -15.19 -7.59
CA PRO A 475 -26.12 -16.47 -7.92
C PRO A 475 -25.07 -17.49 -8.39
N SER A 476 -25.07 -18.70 -7.81
CA SER A 476 -24.04 -19.72 -8.07
C SER A 476 -23.84 -20.05 -9.55
N SER A 477 -24.89 -19.90 -10.37
CA SER A 477 -24.87 -20.09 -11.82
C SER A 477 -23.86 -19.20 -12.56
N VAL A 478 -23.50 -18.01 -12.03
CA VAL A 478 -22.54 -17.11 -12.70
C VAL A 478 -21.11 -17.65 -12.68
N TYR A 479 -20.81 -18.61 -11.79
CA TYR A 479 -19.49 -19.23 -11.66
C TYR A 479 -19.26 -20.39 -12.65
N GLY A 480 -20.32 -20.82 -13.34
CA GLY A 480 -20.26 -21.86 -14.36
C GLY A 480 -20.15 -23.29 -13.80
N PRO A 481 -20.24 -24.30 -14.68
CA PRO A 481 -20.37 -25.71 -14.29
C PRO A 481 -19.11 -26.30 -13.66
N ARG A 482 -17.96 -25.62 -13.75
CA ARG A 482 -16.67 -26.07 -13.19
C ARG A 482 -16.34 -25.40 -11.85
N ALA A 483 -17.25 -24.60 -11.28
CA ALA A 483 -17.00 -23.83 -10.07
C ALA A 483 -16.48 -24.67 -8.89
N SER A 484 -16.98 -25.91 -8.75
CA SER A 484 -16.56 -26.84 -7.70
C SER A 484 -15.07 -27.23 -7.78
N GLU A 485 -14.42 -27.09 -8.95
CA GLU A 485 -12.99 -27.35 -9.10
C GLU A 485 -12.10 -26.25 -8.49
N TYR A 486 -12.68 -25.08 -8.17
CA TYR A 486 -11.93 -23.90 -7.73
C TYR A 486 -12.11 -23.60 -6.23
N GLY A 487 -12.69 -24.54 -5.48
CA GLY A 487 -13.05 -24.35 -4.08
C GLY A 487 -13.91 -23.10 -3.88
N HIS A 488 -13.62 -22.33 -2.83
CA HIS A 488 -14.36 -21.10 -2.49
C HIS A 488 -13.78 -19.82 -3.12
N VAL A 489 -12.82 -19.93 -4.05
CA VAL A 489 -12.11 -18.76 -4.60
C VAL A 489 -13.06 -17.81 -5.30
N LEU A 490 -13.92 -18.29 -6.21
CA LEU A 490 -14.86 -17.44 -6.95
C LEU A 490 -15.89 -16.72 -6.04
N PRO A 491 -16.62 -17.41 -5.14
CA PRO A 491 -17.60 -16.73 -4.28
C PRO A 491 -16.95 -15.75 -3.30
N LEU A 492 -15.77 -16.06 -2.74
CA LEU A 492 -15.12 -15.18 -1.77
C LEU A 492 -14.35 -14.02 -2.43
N ALA A 493 -13.55 -14.29 -3.47
CA ALA A 493 -12.70 -13.27 -4.09
C ALA A 493 -13.46 -12.37 -5.07
N LEU A 494 -14.57 -12.85 -5.65
CA LEU A 494 -15.39 -12.07 -6.61
C LEU A 494 -16.80 -11.82 -6.09
N GLY A 495 -17.48 -12.85 -5.58
CA GLY A 495 -18.87 -12.74 -5.14
C GLY A 495 -19.08 -11.65 -4.09
N PHE A 496 -18.34 -11.74 -2.97
CA PHE A 496 -18.42 -10.80 -1.86
C PHE A 496 -18.13 -9.34 -2.25
N PRO A 497 -16.98 -8.99 -2.88
CA PRO A 497 -16.72 -7.60 -3.25
C PRO A 497 -17.68 -7.06 -4.33
N LEU A 498 -18.17 -7.91 -5.24
CA LEU A 498 -19.18 -7.49 -6.22
C LEU A 498 -20.55 -7.25 -5.58
N GLU A 499 -20.96 -8.09 -4.62
CA GLU A 499 -22.19 -7.89 -3.83
C GLU A 499 -22.17 -6.53 -3.13
N THR A 500 -21.10 -6.21 -2.40
CA THR A 500 -20.91 -4.90 -1.74
C THR A 500 -21.02 -3.76 -2.75
N THR A 501 -20.36 -3.89 -3.90
CA THR A 501 -20.38 -2.87 -4.95
C THR A 501 -21.79 -2.63 -5.49
N ILE A 502 -22.54 -3.71 -5.75
CA ILE A 502 -23.93 -3.63 -6.25
C ILE A 502 -24.83 -2.97 -5.20
N ALA A 503 -24.74 -3.38 -3.94
CA ALA A 503 -25.56 -2.85 -2.87
C ALA A 503 -25.34 -1.34 -2.66
N VAL A 504 -24.08 -0.89 -2.63
CA VAL A 504 -23.75 0.54 -2.49
C VAL A 504 -24.14 1.34 -3.73
N THR A 505 -23.97 0.77 -4.92
CA THR A 505 -24.40 1.42 -6.17
C THR A 505 -25.93 1.61 -6.17
N ARG A 506 -26.70 0.64 -5.68
CA ARG A 506 -28.16 0.78 -5.50
C ARG A 506 -28.52 1.89 -4.51
N MET A 507 -27.81 2.00 -3.39
CA MET A 507 -28.00 3.12 -2.43
C MET A 507 -27.71 4.49 -3.06
N LEU A 508 -26.65 4.60 -3.87
CA LEU A 508 -26.30 5.81 -4.62
C LEU A 508 -27.40 6.18 -5.61
N LEU A 509 -27.84 5.24 -6.45
CA LEU A 509 -28.83 5.47 -7.50
C LEU A 509 -30.24 5.76 -6.95
N SER A 510 -30.56 5.26 -5.75
CA SER A 510 -31.82 5.53 -5.06
C SER A 510 -31.77 6.81 -4.21
N GLY A 511 -30.65 7.53 -4.19
CA GLY A 511 -30.50 8.81 -3.49
C GLY A 511 -30.52 8.69 -1.97
N VAL A 512 -30.02 7.58 -1.40
CA VAL A 512 -29.92 7.42 0.07
C VAL A 512 -29.10 8.56 0.67
N TRP A 513 -27.93 8.87 0.10
CA TRP A 513 -27.07 9.96 0.57
C TRP A 513 -27.53 11.37 0.18
N ASP A 514 -28.57 11.49 -0.64
CA ASP A 514 -29.26 12.76 -0.89
C ASP A 514 -30.29 13.03 0.21
N ARG A 515 -30.95 11.98 0.72
CA ARG A 515 -31.90 12.07 1.86
C ARG A 515 -31.20 12.12 3.21
N PHE A 516 -30.14 11.34 3.40
CA PHE A 516 -29.39 11.18 4.64
C PHE A 516 -27.94 11.62 4.43
N THR A 517 -27.74 12.94 4.35
CA THR A 517 -26.48 13.56 3.95
C THR A 517 -25.34 13.38 4.96
N LYS A 518 -25.64 13.01 6.21
CA LYS A 518 -24.67 12.77 7.29
C LYS A 518 -24.55 11.29 7.67
N LEU A 519 -25.27 10.39 6.99
CA LEU A 519 -25.15 8.95 7.17
C LEU A 519 -23.73 8.51 6.78
N ASN A 520 -23.04 7.83 7.69
CA ASN A 520 -21.71 7.30 7.45
C ASN A 520 -21.75 5.77 7.35
N VAL A 521 -21.03 5.23 6.36
CA VAL A 521 -20.95 3.80 6.09
C VAL A 521 -19.50 3.39 5.89
N LEU A 522 -19.03 2.44 6.69
CA LEU A 522 -17.78 1.70 6.47
C LEU A 522 -18.06 0.51 5.57
N LEU A 523 -17.34 0.41 4.45
CA LEU A 523 -17.50 -0.68 3.50
C LEU A 523 -16.40 -1.72 3.68
N ALA A 524 -16.83 -2.98 3.76
CA ALA A 524 -15.94 -4.12 3.75
C ALA A 524 -15.11 -4.20 2.44
N HIS A 525 -13.90 -4.76 2.57
CA HIS A 525 -12.99 -5.12 1.49
C HIS A 525 -12.65 -3.94 0.57
N SER A 526 -12.28 -2.80 1.16
CA SER A 526 -12.03 -1.52 0.49
C SER A 526 -13.18 -1.05 -0.43
N GLY A 527 -14.43 -1.35 -0.06
CA GLY A 527 -15.60 -1.02 -0.89
C GLY A 527 -15.85 -2.02 -2.01
N GLY A 528 -15.27 -3.21 -1.91
CA GLY A 528 -15.28 -4.23 -2.94
C GLY A 528 -14.56 -3.75 -4.20
N THR A 529 -15.32 -3.43 -5.24
CA THR A 529 -14.78 -2.91 -6.52
C THR A 529 -15.18 -1.45 -6.76
N LEU A 530 -15.85 -0.81 -5.81
CA LEU A 530 -16.40 0.54 -5.97
C LEU A 530 -15.32 1.60 -6.29
N PRO A 531 -14.16 1.67 -5.60
CA PRO A 531 -13.12 2.65 -5.95
C PRO A 531 -12.67 2.55 -7.40
N PHE A 532 -12.57 1.31 -7.93
CA PHE A 532 -12.14 1.05 -9.30
C PHE A 532 -13.25 1.36 -10.33
N LEU A 533 -14.51 1.08 -9.99
CA LEU A 533 -15.64 1.23 -10.91
C LEU A 533 -16.33 2.60 -10.83
N ALA A 534 -16.03 3.44 -9.85
CA ALA A 534 -16.71 4.72 -9.62
C ALA A 534 -16.74 5.63 -10.86
N GLY A 535 -15.63 5.76 -11.60
CA GLY A 535 -15.60 6.55 -12.84
C GLY A 535 -16.49 5.99 -13.95
N ARG A 536 -16.60 4.66 -14.04
CA ARG A 536 -17.49 3.99 -14.99
C ARG A 536 -18.96 4.18 -14.59
N ILE A 537 -19.28 4.04 -13.31
CA ILE A 537 -20.63 4.26 -12.77
C ILE A 537 -21.09 5.69 -13.10
N GLU A 538 -20.25 6.70 -12.86
CA GLU A 538 -20.57 8.09 -13.18
C GLU A 538 -20.81 8.32 -14.67
N SER A 539 -19.93 7.81 -15.51
CA SER A 539 -20.11 7.88 -16.95
C SER A 539 -21.43 7.23 -17.39
N CYS A 540 -21.76 6.04 -16.86
CA CYS A 540 -23.02 5.36 -17.17
C CYS A 540 -24.25 6.17 -16.70
N ILE A 541 -24.23 6.76 -15.51
CA ILE A 541 -25.33 7.60 -15.00
C ILE A 541 -25.60 8.78 -15.95
N LEU A 542 -24.55 9.50 -16.35
CA LEU A 542 -24.68 10.69 -17.19
C LEU A 542 -25.14 10.39 -18.62
N HIS A 543 -24.86 9.18 -19.12
CA HIS A 543 -25.21 8.75 -20.47
C HIS A 543 -26.46 7.86 -20.53
N ASP A 544 -27.10 7.57 -19.40
CA ASP A 544 -28.31 6.77 -19.37
C ASP A 544 -29.57 7.59 -19.73
N GLY A 545 -30.24 7.20 -20.83
CA GLY A 545 -31.42 7.89 -21.32
C GLY A 545 -32.64 7.79 -20.40
N TYR A 546 -32.79 6.68 -19.68
CA TYR A 546 -33.88 6.51 -18.72
C TYR A 546 -33.71 7.43 -17.51
N LEU A 547 -32.51 7.47 -16.92
CA LEU A 547 -32.22 8.37 -15.80
C LEU A 547 -32.37 9.84 -16.21
N LYS A 548 -31.90 10.21 -17.41
CA LYS A 548 -32.04 11.57 -17.93
C LYS A 548 -33.50 11.99 -18.12
N THR A 549 -34.35 11.12 -18.67
CA THR A 549 -35.77 11.43 -18.91
C THR A 549 -36.59 11.49 -17.61
N HIS A 550 -36.11 10.90 -16.53
CA HIS A 550 -36.74 10.92 -15.21
C HIS A 550 -36.10 11.92 -14.22
N ASP A 551 -35.27 12.85 -14.73
CA ASP A 551 -34.57 13.88 -13.94
C ASP A 551 -33.72 13.31 -12.78
N LYS A 552 -33.17 12.11 -12.97
CA LYS A 552 -32.32 11.40 -11.99
C LYS A 552 -30.82 11.65 -12.20
N THR A 553 -30.45 12.49 -13.19
CA THR A 553 -29.06 12.85 -13.47
C THR A 553 -28.66 14.19 -12.86
N GLN A 554 -29.63 15.02 -12.49
CA GLN A 554 -29.42 16.34 -11.89
C GLN A 554 -29.64 16.28 -10.38
N ASN A 555 -29.04 17.21 -9.63
CA ASN A 555 -29.20 17.36 -8.16
C ASN A 555 -28.89 16.14 -7.30
N ARG A 556 -28.30 15.08 -7.87
CA ARG A 556 -27.71 13.96 -7.12
C ARG A 556 -26.31 14.32 -6.65
N ARG A 557 -25.89 13.73 -5.53
CA ARG A 557 -24.48 13.79 -5.10
C ARG A 557 -23.63 12.86 -5.96
N HIS A 558 -22.42 13.34 -6.30
CA HIS A 558 -21.47 12.57 -7.10
C HIS A 558 -20.92 11.40 -6.27
N VAL A 559 -20.64 10.26 -6.90
CA VAL A 559 -20.05 9.06 -6.28
C VAL A 559 -18.74 9.43 -5.58
N TRP A 560 -17.89 10.20 -6.24
CA TRP A 560 -16.65 10.73 -5.64
C TRP A 560 -16.90 11.61 -4.41
N ASP A 561 -17.97 12.40 -4.39
CA ASP A 561 -18.30 13.23 -3.22
C ASP A 561 -18.74 12.34 -2.06
N VAL A 562 -19.57 11.34 -2.32
CA VAL A 562 -20.02 10.36 -1.32
C VAL A 562 -18.84 9.56 -0.77
N LEU A 563 -17.92 9.12 -1.63
CA LEU A 563 -16.67 8.43 -1.23
C LEU A 563 -15.81 9.30 -0.31
N LYS A 564 -15.72 10.61 -0.56
CA LYS A 564 -14.91 11.53 0.25
C LYS A 564 -15.58 12.06 1.52
N SER A 565 -16.90 11.89 1.68
CA SER A 565 -17.64 12.52 2.79
C SER A 565 -18.46 11.58 3.66
N ASN A 566 -19.03 10.51 3.10
CA ASN A 566 -19.94 9.59 3.80
C ASN A 566 -19.40 8.17 3.93
N VAL A 567 -18.54 7.75 3.00
CA VAL A 567 -18.03 6.37 2.98
C VAL A 567 -16.65 6.31 3.62
N PHE A 568 -16.46 5.33 4.49
CA PHE A 568 -15.16 4.88 4.96
C PHE A 568 -14.88 3.53 4.30
N LEU A 569 -13.61 3.20 4.06
CA LEU A 569 -13.21 1.94 3.46
C LEU A 569 -12.30 1.22 4.46
N ASP A 570 -12.52 -0.07 4.67
CA ASP A 570 -11.47 -0.86 5.32
C ASP A 570 -10.26 -1.03 4.38
N ALA A 571 -9.14 -1.49 4.93
CA ALA A 571 -7.92 -1.80 4.18
C ALA A 571 -7.75 -3.30 3.92
N VAL A 572 -8.84 -4.09 3.91
CA VAL A 572 -8.81 -5.52 3.63
C VAL A 572 -8.82 -5.73 2.11
N VAL A 573 -7.67 -5.53 1.48
CA VAL A 573 -7.53 -5.54 0.01
C VAL A 573 -6.26 -6.26 -0.47
N TYR A 574 -5.43 -6.72 0.45
CA TYR A 574 -4.31 -7.64 0.25
C TYR A 574 -3.16 -7.17 -0.67
N SER A 575 -3.29 -6.02 -1.33
CA SER A 575 -2.26 -5.42 -2.18
C SER A 575 -2.31 -3.91 -2.16
N GLU A 576 -1.13 -3.30 -2.25
CA GLU A 576 -0.88 -1.87 -2.43
C GLU A 576 -1.57 -1.29 -3.67
N VAL A 577 -1.84 -2.10 -4.71
CA VAL A 577 -2.52 -1.65 -5.93
C VAL A 577 -3.98 -1.31 -5.63
N GLY A 578 -4.68 -2.22 -4.95
CA GLY A 578 -6.07 -1.99 -4.55
C GLY A 578 -6.17 -0.92 -3.46
N LEU A 579 -5.25 -0.93 -2.50
CA LEU A 579 -5.20 0.08 -1.43
C LEU A 579 -4.91 1.48 -1.99
N GLY A 580 -4.05 1.60 -3.01
CA GLY A 580 -3.80 2.85 -3.71
C GLY A 580 -5.05 3.40 -4.41
N ALA A 581 -5.85 2.55 -5.05
CA ALA A 581 -7.12 2.97 -5.64
C ALA A 581 -8.13 3.43 -4.57
N ALA A 582 -8.21 2.72 -3.43
CA ALA A 582 -9.04 3.13 -2.30
C ALA A 582 -8.60 4.47 -1.69
N LEU A 583 -7.28 4.69 -1.58
CA LEU A 583 -6.66 5.93 -1.13
C LEU A 583 -7.02 7.12 -2.03
N GLU A 584 -6.87 6.98 -3.34
CA GLU A 584 -7.23 8.05 -4.29
C GLU A 584 -8.74 8.35 -4.28
N ALA A 585 -9.57 7.34 -4.07
CA ALA A 585 -11.02 7.48 -4.06
C ALA A 585 -11.56 8.20 -2.82
N SER A 586 -11.10 7.82 -1.62
CA SER A 586 -11.68 8.29 -0.34
C SER A 586 -10.75 9.15 0.50
N GLY A 587 -9.44 9.15 0.24
CA GLY A 587 -8.44 9.82 1.07
C GLY A 587 -7.95 8.96 2.24
N SER A 588 -6.72 9.23 2.70
CA SER A 588 -6.06 8.43 3.75
C SER A 588 -6.74 8.52 5.10
N ASP A 589 -7.44 9.61 5.39
CA ASP A 589 -8.19 9.83 6.63
C ASP A 589 -9.50 9.02 6.70
N ARG A 590 -9.84 8.30 5.63
CA ARG A 590 -11.05 7.48 5.51
C ARG A 590 -10.78 5.99 5.26
N LEU A 591 -9.51 5.58 5.34
CA LEU A 591 -9.10 4.18 5.30
C LEU A 591 -8.85 3.64 6.72
N LEU A 592 -9.30 2.43 7.01
CA LEU A 592 -9.18 1.80 8.33
C LEU A 592 -8.66 0.36 8.23
N PHE A 593 -7.65 0.00 9.01
CA PHE A 593 -7.11 -1.36 9.03
C PHE A 593 -8.11 -2.42 9.50
N GLY A 594 -8.02 -3.60 8.89
CA GLY A 594 -8.87 -4.75 9.19
C GLY A 594 -8.17 -6.08 8.87
N THR A 595 -8.62 -7.18 9.45
CA THR A 595 -8.01 -8.51 9.23
C THR A 595 -8.92 -9.56 8.61
N ASP A 596 -10.24 -9.38 8.73
CA ASP A 596 -11.27 -10.37 8.40
C ASP A 596 -11.10 -11.71 9.15
N HIS A 597 -10.45 -11.66 10.33
CA HIS A 597 -10.32 -12.82 11.20
C HIS A 597 -11.70 -13.30 11.68
N PRO A 598 -11.97 -14.62 11.76
CA PRO A 598 -11.03 -15.74 11.58
C PRO A 598 -11.12 -16.44 10.21
N PHE A 599 -11.66 -15.81 9.17
CA PHE A 599 -12.11 -16.56 7.98
C PHE A 599 -10.99 -17.14 7.11
N PHE A 600 -9.78 -16.59 7.18
CA PHE A 600 -8.64 -17.01 6.35
C PHE A 600 -7.46 -17.49 7.21
N PRO A 601 -7.59 -18.62 7.93
CA PRO A 601 -6.52 -19.17 8.76
C PRO A 601 -5.41 -19.78 7.88
N PRO A 602 -4.19 -19.95 8.43
CA PRO A 602 -3.15 -20.74 7.79
C PRO A 602 -3.62 -22.19 7.51
N LEU A 603 -3.28 -22.72 6.34
CA LEU A 603 -3.60 -24.11 5.97
C LEU A 603 -2.50 -25.10 6.37
N GLU A 604 -1.28 -24.60 6.56
CA GLU A 604 -0.12 -25.39 7.00
C GLU A 604 -0.14 -25.53 8.53
N GLN A 605 0.14 -26.75 9.01
CA GLN A 605 0.31 -27.01 10.43
C GLN A 605 1.49 -26.21 11.00
N ASP A 606 1.36 -25.74 12.25
CA ASP A 606 2.36 -24.94 12.98
C ASP A 606 2.63 -23.51 12.46
N THR A 607 1.97 -23.07 11.39
CA THR A 607 2.04 -21.69 10.94
C THR A 607 1.25 -20.80 11.89
N LYS A 608 1.97 -20.02 12.69
CA LYS A 608 1.36 -19.08 13.64
C LYS A 608 0.89 -17.81 12.94
N VAL A 609 1.75 -17.16 12.16
CA VAL A 609 1.44 -15.87 11.51
C VAL A 609 0.43 -16.06 10.37
N TRP A 610 -0.65 -15.28 10.40
CA TRP A 610 -1.67 -15.33 9.36
C TRP A 610 -1.23 -14.52 8.15
N HIS A 611 -1.04 -15.18 7.01
CA HIS A 611 -0.72 -14.50 5.75
C HIS A 611 -1.78 -13.45 5.38
N SER A 612 -3.06 -13.73 5.66
CA SER A 612 -4.18 -12.81 5.47
C SER A 612 -4.00 -11.48 6.23
N VAL A 613 -3.38 -11.51 7.41
CA VAL A 613 -3.06 -10.32 8.20
C VAL A 613 -1.84 -9.61 7.65
N GLN A 614 -0.75 -10.37 7.42
CA GLN A 614 0.51 -9.80 6.94
C GLN A 614 0.37 -9.12 5.58
N ALA A 615 -0.45 -9.67 4.68
CA ALA A 615 -0.69 -9.08 3.36
C ALA A 615 -1.32 -7.67 3.46
N ASN A 616 -2.24 -7.44 4.41
CA ASN A 616 -2.83 -6.11 4.61
C ASN A 616 -1.86 -5.14 5.31
N TYR A 617 -1.05 -5.62 6.27
CA TYR A 617 0.06 -4.82 6.81
C TYR A 617 1.05 -4.40 5.72
N ASP A 618 1.45 -5.34 4.87
CA ASP A 618 2.38 -5.09 3.76
C ASP A 618 1.78 -4.14 2.74
N ALA A 619 0.48 -4.26 2.43
CA ALA A 619 -0.21 -3.33 1.54
C ALA A 619 -0.15 -1.90 2.10
N ILE A 620 -0.47 -1.69 3.38
CA ILE A 620 -0.40 -0.37 4.02
C ILE A 620 1.04 0.14 4.04
N ALA A 621 2.00 -0.68 4.46
CA ALA A 621 3.40 -0.29 4.53
C ALA A 621 3.95 0.14 3.16
N LYS A 622 3.59 -0.56 2.09
CA LYS A 622 4.00 -0.22 0.72
C LYS A 622 3.27 1.01 0.18
N THR A 623 1.97 1.17 0.46
CA THR A 623 1.18 2.33 0.00
C THR A 623 1.62 3.62 0.68
N PHE A 624 2.03 3.58 1.95
CA PHE A 624 2.41 4.74 2.75
C PHE A 624 3.89 4.76 3.17
N GLU A 625 4.78 4.13 2.39
CA GLU A 625 6.21 3.93 2.71
C GLU A 625 6.95 5.23 3.09
N THR A 626 6.45 6.39 2.64
CA THR A 626 7.01 7.73 2.92
C THR A 626 6.12 8.61 3.81
N GLU A 627 4.98 8.10 4.28
CA GLU A 627 3.95 8.85 5.00
C GLU A 627 3.60 8.20 6.35
N ASP A 628 4.60 8.03 7.22
CA ASP A 628 4.49 7.32 8.50
C ASP A 628 3.26 7.71 9.33
N GLU A 629 2.89 8.99 9.38
CA GLU A 629 1.70 9.44 10.11
C GLU A 629 0.40 9.02 9.43
N LYS A 630 0.32 9.04 8.09
CA LYS A 630 -0.85 8.50 7.39
C LYS A 630 -0.93 6.98 7.55
N ALA A 631 0.20 6.27 7.47
CA ALA A 631 0.25 4.83 7.73
C ALA A 631 -0.28 4.50 9.13
N LYS A 632 0.20 5.20 10.17
CA LYS A 632 -0.29 5.05 11.55
C LYS A 632 -1.76 5.40 11.70
N ASN A 633 -2.24 6.42 11.00
CA ASN A 633 -3.66 6.75 10.98
C ASN A 633 -4.50 5.64 10.35
N VAL A 634 -4.09 5.07 9.23
CA VAL A 634 -4.78 3.94 8.60
C VAL A 634 -4.74 2.70 9.50
N LEU A 635 -3.60 2.44 10.14
CA LEU A 635 -3.42 1.33 11.08
C LEU A 635 -4.27 1.46 12.35
N GLY A 636 -4.66 2.68 12.74
CA GLY A 636 -5.60 2.82 13.86
C GLY A 636 -5.98 4.23 14.27
N GLY A 637 -5.18 5.27 13.99
CA GLY A 637 -5.53 6.65 14.35
C GLY A 637 -6.89 7.11 13.78
N ASN A 638 -7.23 6.68 12.57
CA ASN A 638 -8.54 6.91 11.96
C ASN A 638 -9.65 6.18 12.72
N ALA A 639 -9.46 4.91 13.05
CA ALA A 639 -10.43 4.13 13.82
C ALA A 639 -10.66 4.75 15.20
N VAL A 640 -9.59 5.16 15.89
CA VAL A 640 -9.67 5.85 17.18
C VAL A 640 -10.54 7.10 17.10
N ARG A 641 -10.29 7.96 16.10
CA ARG A 641 -11.04 9.21 15.88
C ARG A 641 -12.50 8.94 15.50
N ILE A 642 -12.73 8.06 14.52
CA ILE A 642 -14.05 7.83 13.94
C ILE A 642 -14.96 7.09 14.92
N LEU A 643 -14.40 6.09 15.62
CA LEU A 643 -15.13 5.22 16.54
C LEU A 643 -14.95 5.61 18.01
N ARG A 644 -14.28 6.73 18.33
CA ARG A 644 -14.16 7.26 19.71
C ARG A 644 -13.64 6.18 20.68
N LEU A 645 -12.42 5.71 20.45
CA LEU A 645 -11.79 4.58 21.18
C LEU A 645 -10.79 5.00 22.27
N ASP A 646 -10.77 6.30 22.59
CA ASP A 646 -9.86 6.96 23.55
C ASP A 646 -10.25 6.76 25.03
N SER A 647 -11.34 6.04 25.29
CA SER A 647 -11.93 5.82 26.62
C SER A 647 -11.46 4.56 27.34
#